data_AF-F0KLU0-F1
#
_entry.id   AF-F0KLU0-F1
#
_cell.length_a   1.000
_cell.length_b   1.000
_cell.length_c   1.000
_cell.angle_alpha   90.00
_cell.angle_beta   90.00
_cell.angle_gamma   90.00
#
_symmetry.space_group_name_H-M   'P 1'
#
loop_
_entity.id
_entity.type
_entity.pdbx_description
1 polymer ?
#
loop_
_entity_poly.entity_id
_entity_poly.type
_entity_poly.pdbx_seq_one_letter_code
_entity_poly.pdbx_strand_id
1 'polypeptide(L)'
;MANNASKNNTVDINVGQTKNIVVNPKEVAKIDINPEKISSITREGNSAIVHLKDGTEIVLENYFISENPQILLNEGQSYWAANLGEDASGQTTVNYLELKDTPKLIDSSSSVPLWSWVVSALAGAGTIALLSRNDSKDTTPPEPGTLNFNNFLDSGGATTDQITQDKNFNLKLEGQESGSRVTYLVSTDEGKTWQETTVAQKDLTDGVYLYKAVVTDRAGNASETAIQKVVVDTTAPQAGELILSDLTDTGVSATDQITQDKNFNLKLEGQESGSRVTYLVSIDDGKTWQETTVAQKDLADGIYQFKAVITDVAGNTSETAIQKVVVDTTAPQAGELTLSALADTGISATDQITQDKTFDLKISGQEVNSQITYRISKDDGKTWQETTVAQKDLTDGIYQFKAILTDVAGNKSETAIQKVVVDTTASQAGELTLAALTDTGISATDQITQDKTFDLKISGQEVNSQITYRISKDDGKTWQETTVAQKDLTDGIYQFKAILTDVAGNKSETAIQKVVVDTTASQAGELTLAALTDTGVSATDQITQDNNFTLKLAQPIVIGEQAALLDHYEVSTDEGKTWQETTADQKDLANGSYLYKAVVTDLAGNTSETGVEKVIVDNSLNIESTTVTVKSITEDNTISLAEKDQKPLYKKSLWIQQRRKQVN
;
A
#
# COMPACT_ATOMS: atom_id res chain seq x y z
N MET A 1 10.79 -54.08 113.99
CA MET A 1 9.79 -54.24 112.91
C MET A 1 10.38 -53.65 111.64
N ALA A 2 10.45 -54.46 110.58
CA ALA A 2 10.66 -54.05 109.20
C ALA A 2 10.08 -55.19 108.37
N ASN A 3 9.10 -54.93 107.51
CA ASN A 3 8.37 -56.00 106.82
C ASN A 3 9.16 -56.52 105.60
N ASN A 4 8.96 -57.80 105.29
CA ASN A 4 9.19 -58.29 103.93
C ASN A 4 8.27 -57.51 102.97
N ALA A 5 8.86 -56.83 102.00
CA ALA A 5 8.17 -56.42 100.78
C ALA A 5 8.59 -57.38 99.66
N SER A 6 7.62 -58.08 99.07
CA SER A 6 7.84 -59.08 98.02
C SER A 6 8.18 -58.42 96.68
N LYS A 7 9.24 -58.88 96.01
CA LYS A 7 9.64 -58.44 94.66
C LYS A 7 8.84 -59.16 93.55
N ASN A 8 7.52 -59.04 93.57
CA ASN A 8 6.67 -59.51 92.46
C ASN A 8 5.97 -58.30 91.82
N ASN A 9 6.14 -58.12 90.50
CA ASN A 9 5.43 -57.11 89.70
C ASN A 9 4.16 -57.70 89.02
N THR A 10 3.55 -58.71 89.66
CA THR A 10 2.31 -59.35 89.22
C THR A 10 1.20 -59.08 90.21
N VAL A 11 0.00 -58.78 89.71
CA VAL A 11 -1.23 -58.98 90.48
C VAL A 11 -1.61 -60.44 90.29
N ASP A 12 -1.38 -61.27 91.32
CA ASP A 12 -1.72 -62.69 91.31
C ASP A 12 -3.21 -62.88 91.65
N ILE A 13 -4.00 -63.39 90.70
CA ILE A 13 -5.46 -63.42 90.72
C ILE A 13 -5.94 -64.87 90.78
N ASN A 14 -6.52 -65.25 91.91
CA ASN A 14 -7.14 -66.56 92.09
C ASN A 14 -8.64 -66.51 91.77
N VAL A 15 -9.10 -67.41 90.91
CA VAL A 15 -10.47 -67.47 90.36
C VAL A 15 -11.58 -67.57 91.45
N GLY A 16 -11.21 -67.93 92.69
CA GLY A 16 -12.11 -67.99 93.84
C GLY A 16 -12.29 -66.70 94.64
N GLN A 17 -11.67 -65.56 94.28
CA GLN A 17 -11.78 -64.30 95.05
C GLN A 17 -11.97 -63.04 94.20
N THR A 18 -13.02 -62.27 94.53
CA THR A 18 -13.36 -60.91 94.06
C THR A 18 -13.65 -60.72 92.57
N LYS A 19 -14.69 -59.93 92.25
CA LYS A 19 -15.10 -59.63 90.86
C LYS A 19 -14.33 -58.47 90.22
N ASN A 20 -13.84 -57.51 91.00
CA ASN A 20 -13.24 -56.27 90.52
C ASN A 20 -11.82 -56.14 91.08
N ILE A 21 -10.85 -55.90 90.20
CA ILE A 21 -9.42 -55.89 90.49
C ILE A 21 -8.77 -54.73 89.75
N VAL A 22 -8.23 -53.75 90.48
CA VAL A 22 -7.55 -52.59 89.89
C VAL A 22 -6.15 -52.99 89.44
N VAL A 23 -5.87 -52.90 88.15
CA VAL A 23 -4.53 -53.13 87.58
C VAL A 23 -3.77 -51.81 87.55
N ASN A 24 -2.60 -51.77 88.20
CA ASN A 24 -1.68 -50.64 88.14
C ASN A 24 -0.99 -50.62 86.77
N PRO A 25 -0.82 -49.47 86.09
CA PRO A 25 -0.19 -49.39 84.76
C PRO A 25 1.22 -50.01 84.58
N LYS A 26 1.88 -50.49 85.65
CA LYS A 26 3.19 -51.15 85.64
C LYS A 26 3.20 -52.60 86.13
N GLU A 27 2.03 -53.20 86.33
CA GLU A 27 1.87 -54.57 86.84
C GLU A 27 1.24 -55.49 85.79
N VAL A 28 1.66 -56.76 85.76
CA VAL A 28 1.06 -57.79 84.89
C VAL A 28 -0.09 -58.45 85.65
N ALA A 29 -1.27 -58.54 85.03
CA ALA A 29 -2.40 -59.27 85.59
C ALA A 29 -2.19 -60.77 85.37
N LYS A 30 -1.83 -61.51 86.43
CA LYS A 30 -1.57 -62.96 86.37
C LYS A 30 -2.76 -63.73 86.96
N ILE A 31 -3.52 -64.42 86.13
CA ILE A 31 -4.72 -65.17 86.53
C ILE A 31 -4.39 -66.67 86.59
N ASP A 32 -4.61 -67.30 87.75
CA ASP A 32 -4.39 -68.74 87.96
C ASP A 32 -5.54 -69.56 87.31
N ILE A 33 -5.66 -69.48 85.98
CA ILE A 33 -6.67 -70.15 85.16
C ILE A 33 -6.09 -70.66 83.81
N ASN A 34 -6.69 -71.72 83.30
CA ASN A 34 -6.45 -72.25 81.95
C ASN A 34 -7.33 -71.52 80.90
N PRO A 35 -6.79 -71.11 79.73
CA PRO A 35 -7.57 -70.50 78.65
C PRO A 35 -8.84 -71.26 78.24
N GLU A 36 -8.85 -72.59 78.32
CA GLU A 36 -10.04 -73.39 77.98
C GLU A 36 -11.25 -73.13 78.90
N LYS A 37 -11.06 -72.50 80.06
CA LYS A 37 -12.14 -72.14 80.99
C LYS A 37 -12.72 -70.75 80.73
N ILE A 38 -12.05 -69.92 79.93
CA ILE A 38 -12.50 -68.58 79.52
C ILE A 38 -13.45 -68.74 78.33
N SER A 39 -14.57 -68.01 78.33
CA SER A 39 -15.53 -67.96 77.23
C SER A 39 -15.24 -66.79 76.28
N SER A 40 -14.87 -65.62 76.81
CA SER A 40 -14.40 -64.45 76.06
C SER A 40 -13.63 -63.48 76.97
N ILE A 41 -12.96 -62.49 76.37
CA ILE A 41 -12.50 -61.29 77.08
C ILE A 41 -13.04 -60.08 76.32
N THR A 42 -13.72 -59.16 77.01
CA THR A 42 -14.37 -57.99 76.40
C THR A 42 -13.87 -56.69 77.02
N ARG A 43 -13.72 -55.64 76.23
CA ARG A 43 -13.46 -54.28 76.71
C ARG A 43 -14.75 -53.60 77.17
N GLU A 44 -14.75 -53.05 78.39
CA GLU A 44 -15.76 -52.10 78.85
C GLU A 44 -15.07 -50.80 79.30
N GLY A 45 -15.10 -49.79 78.41
CA GLY A 45 -14.38 -48.53 78.59
C GLY A 45 -12.86 -48.75 78.72
N ASN A 46 -12.35 -48.53 79.94
CA ASN A 46 -10.94 -48.69 80.29
C ASN A 46 -10.62 -50.04 80.97
N SER A 47 -11.63 -50.89 81.19
CA SER A 47 -11.49 -52.17 81.87
C SER A 47 -11.53 -53.35 80.88
N ALA A 48 -10.82 -54.42 81.20
CA ALA A 48 -10.94 -55.71 80.50
C ALA A 48 -11.73 -56.70 81.38
N ILE A 49 -12.79 -57.29 80.84
CA ILE A 49 -13.65 -58.24 81.56
C ILE A 49 -13.38 -59.64 81.00
N VAL A 50 -12.86 -60.52 81.85
CA VAL A 50 -12.63 -61.94 81.53
C VAL A 50 -13.88 -62.73 81.92
N HIS A 51 -14.59 -63.24 80.91
CA HIS A 51 -15.79 -64.04 81.08
C HIS A 51 -15.43 -65.52 81.15
N LEU A 52 -15.95 -66.25 82.14
CA LEU A 52 -15.69 -67.67 82.32
C LEU A 52 -16.89 -68.53 81.89
N LYS A 53 -16.62 -69.78 81.49
CA LYS A 53 -17.63 -70.73 81.00
C LYS A 53 -18.62 -71.20 82.07
N ASP A 54 -18.36 -70.92 83.35
CA ASP A 54 -19.27 -71.15 84.48
C ASP A 54 -20.16 -69.94 84.82
N GLY A 55 -19.99 -68.79 84.14
CA GLY A 55 -20.71 -67.54 84.39
C GLY A 55 -20.05 -66.62 85.42
N THR A 56 -18.82 -66.93 85.88
CA THR A 56 -18.00 -65.98 86.65
C THR A 56 -17.36 -64.93 85.73
N GLU A 57 -17.21 -63.72 86.24
CA GLU A 57 -16.57 -62.59 85.55
C GLU A 57 -15.42 -62.05 86.43
N ILE A 58 -14.29 -61.73 85.81
CA ILE A 58 -13.16 -61.04 86.46
C ILE A 58 -12.94 -59.72 85.72
N VAL A 59 -13.21 -58.60 86.39
CA VAL A 59 -13.05 -57.23 85.87
C VAL A 59 -11.67 -56.71 86.25
N LEU A 60 -10.80 -56.55 85.26
CA LEU A 60 -9.51 -55.87 85.35
C LEU A 60 -9.71 -54.38 85.10
N GLU A 61 -9.92 -53.61 86.17
CA GLU A 61 -10.11 -52.16 86.11
C GLU A 61 -8.81 -51.45 85.71
N ASN A 62 -8.94 -50.38 84.93
CA ASN A 62 -7.84 -49.58 84.38
C ASN A 62 -6.87 -50.30 83.42
N TYR A 63 -7.18 -51.53 82.99
CA TYR A 63 -6.35 -52.31 82.06
C TYR A 63 -5.91 -51.49 80.83
N PHE A 64 -6.84 -50.86 80.11
CA PHE A 64 -6.55 -50.08 78.90
C PHE A 64 -6.03 -48.65 79.18
N ILE A 65 -5.59 -48.35 80.41
CA ILE A 65 -4.89 -47.09 80.78
C ILE A 65 -3.37 -47.28 80.81
N SER A 66 -2.86 -48.52 80.91
CA SER A 66 -1.43 -48.78 80.72
C SER A 66 -1.02 -48.54 79.26
N GLU A 67 0.24 -48.12 79.07
CA GLU A 67 0.86 -48.03 77.75
C GLU A 67 1.10 -49.43 77.12
N ASN A 68 1.10 -50.50 77.93
CA ASN A 68 1.39 -51.88 77.49
C ASN A 68 0.80 -52.92 78.48
N PRO A 69 -0.53 -53.01 78.63
CA PRO A 69 -1.17 -53.90 79.59
C PRO A 69 -1.12 -55.37 79.13
N GLN A 70 -0.95 -56.28 80.09
CA GLN A 70 -0.69 -57.69 79.82
C GLN A 70 -1.48 -58.60 80.76
N ILE A 71 -2.13 -59.62 80.19
CA ILE A 71 -2.74 -60.73 80.93
C ILE A 71 -1.87 -61.99 80.73
N LEU A 72 -1.37 -62.52 81.84
CA LEU A 72 -0.73 -63.81 81.92
C LEU A 72 -1.71 -64.80 82.56
N LEU A 73 -1.92 -65.95 81.94
CA LEU A 73 -2.79 -67.03 82.42
C LEU A 73 -1.91 -68.22 82.80
N ASN A 74 -2.24 -68.96 83.85
CA ASN A 74 -1.46 -70.15 84.22
C ASN A 74 -2.26 -71.21 84.97
N GLU A 75 -1.94 -72.48 84.74
CA GLU A 75 -2.50 -73.62 85.45
C GLU A 75 -1.39 -74.64 85.75
N GLY A 76 -1.09 -74.87 87.03
CA GLY A 76 0.04 -75.70 87.45
C GLY A 76 1.39 -75.10 87.05
N GLN A 77 2.03 -75.67 86.04
CA GLN A 77 3.31 -75.19 85.48
C GLN A 77 3.19 -74.64 84.04
N SER A 78 2.02 -74.72 83.42
CA SER A 78 1.77 -74.15 82.09
C SER A 78 1.38 -72.68 82.20
N TYR A 79 1.85 -71.87 81.24
CA TYR A 79 1.60 -70.43 81.14
C TYR A 79 1.13 -70.08 79.72
N TRP A 80 0.21 -69.11 79.61
CA TRP A 80 -0.25 -68.56 78.34
C TRP A 80 -0.35 -67.04 78.44
N ALA A 81 0.02 -66.31 77.40
CA ALA A 81 -0.31 -64.89 77.30
C ALA A 81 -1.62 -64.72 76.53
N ALA A 82 -2.54 -63.90 77.05
CA ALA A 82 -3.75 -63.51 76.32
C ALA A 82 -3.49 -62.18 75.58
N ASN A 83 -3.43 -62.25 74.25
CA ASN A 83 -3.30 -61.09 73.38
C ASN A 83 -4.69 -60.55 73.03
N LEU A 84 -4.92 -59.26 73.27
CA LEU A 84 -6.18 -58.58 73.01
C LEU A 84 -6.02 -57.62 71.82
N GLY A 85 -6.80 -57.87 70.76
CA GLY A 85 -6.91 -56.99 69.61
C GLY A 85 -8.34 -56.48 69.42
N GLU A 86 -8.54 -55.57 68.48
CA GLU A 86 -9.86 -55.20 67.96
C GLU A 86 -9.94 -55.64 66.49
N ASP A 87 -11.05 -56.23 66.08
CA ASP A 87 -11.28 -56.61 64.68
C ASP A 87 -11.75 -55.43 63.81
N ALA A 88 -11.98 -55.67 62.52
CA ALA A 88 -12.44 -54.64 61.58
C ALA A 88 -13.83 -54.05 61.90
N SER A 89 -14.55 -54.62 62.88
CA SER A 89 -15.82 -54.11 63.43
C SER A 89 -15.65 -53.45 64.80
N GLY A 90 -14.43 -53.37 65.34
CA GLY A 90 -14.14 -52.83 66.67
C GLY A 90 -14.50 -53.76 67.83
N GLN A 91 -14.76 -55.05 67.57
CA GLN A 91 -15.02 -56.02 68.62
C GLN A 91 -13.71 -56.56 69.20
N THR A 92 -13.62 -56.67 70.52
CA THR A 92 -12.45 -57.25 71.20
C THR A 92 -12.29 -58.72 70.82
N THR A 93 -11.14 -59.04 70.23
CA THR A 93 -10.71 -60.41 69.94
C THR A 93 -9.62 -60.81 70.92
N VAL A 94 -9.56 -62.11 71.26
CA VAL A 94 -8.53 -62.66 72.14
C VAL A 94 -7.85 -63.87 71.49
N ASN A 95 -6.52 -63.89 71.52
CA ASN A 95 -5.70 -65.02 71.11
C ASN A 95 -4.80 -65.46 72.27
N TYR A 96 -4.72 -66.77 72.52
CA TYR A 96 -3.96 -67.34 73.64
C TYR A 96 -2.69 -68.03 73.14
N LEU A 97 -1.53 -67.48 73.51
CA LEU A 97 -0.23 -68.03 73.12
C LEU A 97 0.38 -68.82 74.28
N GLU A 98 0.56 -70.13 74.10
CA GLU A 98 1.24 -71.00 75.07
C GLU A 98 2.75 -70.68 75.15
N LEU A 99 3.23 -70.44 76.38
CA LEU A 99 4.61 -70.12 76.68
C LEU A 99 5.35 -71.41 77.07
N LYS A 100 6.26 -71.86 76.20
CA LYS A 100 6.95 -73.16 76.33
C LYS A 100 8.01 -73.22 77.43
N ASP A 101 8.38 -72.06 77.97
CA ASP A 101 9.30 -71.90 79.09
C ASP A 101 8.65 -71.01 80.17
N THR A 102 8.93 -71.29 81.45
CA THR A 102 8.48 -70.45 82.57
C THR A 102 9.06 -69.03 82.43
N PRO A 103 8.25 -67.95 82.43
CA PRO A 103 8.76 -66.59 82.38
C PRO A 103 9.73 -66.30 83.52
N LYS A 104 11.02 -66.13 83.20
CA LYS A 104 12.05 -65.69 84.14
C LYS A 104 12.35 -64.21 83.86
N LEU A 105 12.30 -63.42 84.93
CA LEU A 105 12.21 -61.95 84.96
C LEU A 105 10.83 -61.41 84.56
N ILE A 106 10.18 -60.75 85.53
CA ILE A 106 9.17 -59.71 85.32
C ILE A 106 9.69 -58.49 86.10
N ASP A 107 10.64 -57.78 85.50
CA ASP A 107 11.24 -56.56 86.06
C ASP A 107 10.64 -55.33 85.39
N SER A 108 10.07 -54.42 86.18
CA SER A 108 9.20 -53.32 85.72
C SER A 108 9.98 -52.08 85.23
N SER A 109 11.16 -52.31 84.64
CA SER A 109 12.08 -51.27 84.17
C SER A 109 12.26 -51.21 82.64
N SER A 110 11.81 -52.20 81.87
CA SER A 110 11.85 -52.18 80.40
C SER A 110 10.46 -52.00 79.78
N SER A 111 10.30 -51.01 78.90
CA SER A 111 9.06 -50.69 78.17
C SER A 111 8.75 -51.67 77.02
N VAL A 112 8.94 -52.98 77.26
CA VAL A 112 9.03 -54.02 76.23
C VAL A 112 7.90 -55.05 76.44
N PRO A 113 7.02 -55.30 75.45
CA PRO A 113 5.99 -56.33 75.55
C PRO A 113 6.55 -57.74 75.79
N LEU A 114 5.83 -58.58 76.55
CA LEU A 114 6.20 -59.98 76.79
C LEU A 114 6.29 -60.86 75.52
N TRP A 115 5.91 -60.35 74.34
CA TRP A 115 6.00 -61.04 73.04
C TRP A 115 7.22 -60.66 72.20
N SER A 116 8.12 -59.81 72.69
CA SER A 116 9.30 -59.30 71.95
C SER A 116 10.41 -60.35 71.69
N TRP A 117 10.07 -61.63 71.65
CA TRP A 117 10.94 -62.77 71.32
C TRP A 117 10.31 -63.72 70.28
N VAL A 118 9.28 -63.27 69.54
CA VAL A 118 8.64 -64.02 68.45
C VAL A 118 8.84 -63.34 67.09
N VAL A 119 10.09 -63.35 66.59
CA VAL A 119 10.40 -62.98 65.18
C VAL A 119 10.42 -64.25 64.31
N SER A 120 9.24 -64.80 64.03
CA SER A 120 9.10 -65.96 63.12
C SER A 120 7.67 -66.17 62.59
N ALA A 121 7.03 -65.11 62.10
CA ALA A 121 5.68 -65.19 61.51
C ALA A 121 5.42 -64.25 60.31
N LEU A 122 6.40 -64.03 59.42
CA LEU A 122 6.18 -63.52 58.06
C LEU A 122 7.43 -63.71 57.17
N ALA A 123 7.73 -64.96 56.78
CA ALA A 123 8.71 -65.28 55.75
C ALA A 123 8.29 -66.57 55.02
N GLY A 124 7.99 -66.48 53.73
CA GLY A 124 7.53 -67.62 52.93
C GLY A 124 8.69 -68.45 52.36
N ALA A 125 8.59 -69.77 52.49
CA ALA A 125 9.26 -70.77 51.64
C ALA A 125 10.77 -70.56 51.34
N GLY A 126 11.64 -70.66 52.36
CA GLY A 126 13.10 -70.74 52.18
C GLY A 126 13.76 -71.82 53.04
N THR A 127 14.23 -72.92 52.44
CA THR A 127 14.85 -74.04 53.17
C THR A 127 16.39 -73.99 53.16
N ILE A 128 17.01 -73.60 54.29
CA ILE A 128 18.41 -73.92 54.61
C ILE A 128 18.49 -74.38 56.08
N ALA A 129 19.33 -75.38 56.36
CA ALA A 129 19.40 -76.05 57.66
C ALA A 129 20.48 -75.49 58.60
N LEU A 130 20.08 -75.30 59.86
CA LEU A 130 20.86 -75.45 61.11
C LEU A 130 22.39 -75.57 61.00
N LEU A 131 23.10 -74.44 61.17
CA LEU A 131 24.39 -74.39 61.89
C LEU A 131 24.56 -73.03 62.60
N SER A 132 24.03 -72.90 63.83
CA SER A 132 24.49 -71.88 64.78
C SER A 132 24.77 -72.53 66.14
N ARG A 133 25.83 -72.08 66.80
CA ARG A 133 26.06 -72.36 68.23
C ARG A 133 25.29 -71.29 69.00
N ASN A 134 24.30 -71.72 69.76
CA ASN A 134 23.45 -70.84 70.55
C ASN A 134 24.23 -70.22 71.72
N ASP A 135 24.94 -69.12 71.47
CA ASP A 135 25.54 -68.30 72.52
C ASP A 135 24.46 -67.39 73.11
N SER A 136 23.64 -67.98 73.99
CA SER A 136 22.37 -67.44 74.49
C SER A 136 22.54 -66.31 75.53
N LYS A 137 23.44 -65.37 75.19
CA LYS A 137 23.80 -64.17 75.94
C LYS A 137 24.12 -62.97 75.06
N ASP A 138 24.34 -63.16 73.75
CA ASP A 138 24.51 -62.03 72.84
C ASP A 138 23.16 -61.39 72.56
N THR A 139 22.97 -60.18 73.10
CA THR A 139 21.76 -59.36 72.91
C THR A 139 22.11 -58.00 72.29
N THR A 140 23.24 -57.92 71.59
CA THR A 140 23.75 -56.69 70.99
C THR A 140 23.39 -56.64 69.50
N PRO A 141 22.60 -55.65 69.03
CA PRO A 141 22.32 -55.52 67.61
C PRO A 141 23.59 -55.29 66.78
N PRO A 142 23.73 -55.93 65.60
CA PRO A 142 24.89 -55.75 64.72
C PRO A 142 25.01 -54.31 64.22
N GLU A 143 26.22 -53.91 63.79
CA GLU A 143 26.39 -52.65 63.07
C GLU A 143 25.65 -52.74 61.71
N PRO A 144 24.65 -51.86 61.44
CA PRO A 144 23.81 -51.98 60.25
C PRO A 144 24.52 -51.56 58.96
N GLY A 145 25.61 -50.78 59.06
CA GLY A 145 26.25 -50.14 57.92
C GLY A 145 25.41 -49.02 57.30
N THR A 146 25.83 -48.59 56.11
CA THR A 146 25.19 -47.54 55.30
C THR A 146 24.71 -48.14 53.98
N LEU A 147 23.42 -47.98 53.68
CA LEU A 147 22.85 -48.32 52.37
C LEU A 147 23.05 -47.17 51.39
N ASN A 148 23.74 -47.47 50.29
CA ASN A 148 24.01 -46.59 49.16
C ASN A 148 23.53 -47.26 47.85
N PHE A 149 23.68 -46.56 46.73
CA PHE A 149 23.42 -47.10 45.39
C PHE A 149 24.71 -47.20 44.54
N ASN A 150 24.76 -48.20 43.67
CA ASN A 150 25.82 -48.45 42.69
C ASN A 150 25.21 -48.36 41.28
N ASN A 151 25.89 -47.64 40.38
CA ASN A 151 25.44 -47.36 39.01
C ASN A 151 24.13 -46.58 38.89
N PHE A 152 23.62 -45.99 39.97
CA PHE A 152 22.47 -45.10 39.96
C PHE A 152 22.83 -43.79 39.25
N LEU A 153 22.08 -43.45 38.21
CA LEU A 153 22.09 -42.12 37.62
C LEU A 153 21.04 -41.26 38.32
N ASP A 154 21.44 -40.19 39.00
CA ASP A 154 20.50 -39.15 39.46
C ASP A 154 20.29 -38.18 38.28
N SER A 155 19.19 -38.34 37.54
CA SER A 155 18.91 -37.52 36.33
C SER A 155 18.08 -36.26 36.64
N GLY A 156 17.64 -36.10 37.89
CA GLY A 156 16.78 -35.03 38.34
C GLY A 156 17.42 -33.64 38.36
N GLY A 157 16.59 -32.65 38.70
CA GLY A 157 16.97 -31.25 38.74
C GLY A 157 18.03 -30.89 39.78
N ALA A 158 18.17 -31.69 40.86
CA ALA A 158 19.22 -31.54 41.85
C ALA A 158 19.99 -32.87 42.04
N THR A 159 21.32 -32.81 42.02
CA THR A 159 22.23 -33.97 41.97
C THR A 159 22.34 -34.79 43.27
N THR A 160 21.34 -34.70 44.14
CA THR A 160 21.24 -35.40 45.43
C THR A 160 19.79 -35.69 45.86
N ASP A 161 18.78 -35.45 45.01
CA ASP A 161 17.37 -35.63 45.39
C ASP A 161 16.83 -37.04 45.11
N GLN A 162 17.60 -37.88 44.40
CA GLN A 162 17.27 -39.27 44.06
C GLN A 162 15.99 -39.39 43.20
N ILE A 163 15.66 -38.35 42.42
CA ILE A 163 14.56 -38.34 41.45
C ILE A 163 15.13 -38.64 40.06
N THR A 164 14.70 -39.74 39.43
CA THR A 164 15.40 -40.26 38.26
C THR A 164 14.54 -40.98 37.22
N GLN A 165 15.02 -40.97 35.99
CA GLN A 165 14.61 -41.84 34.88
C GLN A 165 15.21 -43.25 34.96
N ASP A 166 16.21 -43.46 35.82
CA ASP A 166 16.97 -44.71 35.92
C ASP A 166 16.17 -45.84 36.59
N LYS A 167 15.63 -46.71 35.75
CA LYS A 167 14.91 -47.93 36.14
C LYS A 167 15.83 -49.07 36.62
N ASN A 168 17.17 -48.92 36.61
CA ASN A 168 18.13 -50.04 36.62
C ASN A 168 19.42 -49.83 37.46
N PHE A 169 19.30 -49.58 38.76
CA PHE A 169 20.44 -49.42 39.69
C PHE A 169 20.67 -50.63 40.62
N ASN A 170 21.80 -50.65 41.34
CA ASN A 170 22.10 -51.69 42.35
C ASN A 170 22.11 -51.12 43.77
N LEU A 171 21.50 -51.83 44.71
CA LEU A 171 21.63 -51.59 46.16
C LEU A 171 23.03 -51.98 46.63
N LYS A 172 23.63 -51.19 47.52
CA LYS A 172 25.00 -51.41 48.01
C LYS A 172 25.09 -51.13 49.51
N LEU A 173 25.30 -52.17 50.31
CA LEU A 173 25.56 -52.04 51.75
C LEU A 173 27.07 -52.01 52.04
N GLU A 174 27.51 -51.05 52.85
CA GLU A 174 28.91 -50.91 53.28
C GLU A 174 29.01 -50.60 54.79
N GLY A 175 30.05 -51.08 55.45
CA GLY A 175 30.28 -50.83 56.89
C GLY A 175 29.41 -51.65 57.85
N GLN A 176 28.69 -52.65 57.36
CA GLN A 176 27.94 -53.60 58.18
C GLN A 176 28.88 -54.62 58.86
N GLU A 177 28.41 -55.24 59.96
CA GLU A 177 29.20 -56.22 60.70
C GLU A 177 29.63 -57.44 59.86
N SER A 178 30.87 -57.89 60.08
CA SER A 178 31.51 -58.94 59.27
C SER A 178 30.98 -60.34 59.58
N GLY A 179 30.31 -60.95 58.60
CA GLY A 179 29.78 -62.30 58.70
C GLY A 179 28.34 -62.38 59.22
N SER A 180 27.66 -61.25 59.28
CA SER A 180 26.21 -61.09 59.46
C SER A 180 25.47 -61.32 58.13
N ARG A 181 24.20 -61.74 58.20
CA ARG A 181 23.28 -61.88 57.05
C ARG A 181 22.67 -60.52 56.72
N VAL A 182 22.47 -60.25 55.43
CA VAL A 182 21.82 -59.03 54.92
C VAL A 182 20.55 -59.41 54.15
N THR A 183 19.42 -58.80 54.51
CA THR A 183 18.18 -58.83 53.73
C THR A 183 17.87 -57.40 53.27
N TYR A 184 17.74 -57.18 51.95
CA TYR A 184 17.29 -55.89 51.43
C TYR A 184 15.76 -55.85 51.39
N LEU A 185 15.18 -54.76 51.87
CA LEU A 185 13.74 -54.53 51.87
C LEU A 185 13.40 -53.29 51.03
N VAL A 186 12.28 -53.39 50.31
CA VAL A 186 11.65 -52.28 49.58
C VAL A 186 10.23 -52.03 50.08
N SER A 187 9.81 -50.77 50.08
CA SER A 187 8.42 -50.36 50.24
C SER A 187 8.02 -49.43 49.09
N THR A 188 6.81 -49.66 48.56
CA THR A 188 6.18 -48.86 47.50
C THR A 188 4.91 -48.16 47.98
N ASP A 189 4.70 -48.10 49.30
CA ASP A 189 3.47 -47.62 49.94
C ASP A 189 3.74 -46.62 51.08
N GLU A 190 4.84 -45.86 50.97
CA GLU A 190 5.31 -44.89 51.96
C GLU A 190 5.78 -45.53 53.30
N GLY A 191 6.24 -46.77 53.26
CA GLY A 191 6.83 -47.49 54.40
C GLY A 191 5.82 -48.27 55.25
N LYS A 192 4.56 -48.37 54.80
CA LYS A 192 3.47 -49.06 55.51
C LYS A 192 3.63 -50.59 55.45
N THR A 193 4.11 -51.12 54.33
CA THR A 193 4.53 -52.52 54.18
C THR A 193 5.91 -52.60 53.54
N TRP A 194 6.64 -53.68 53.83
CA TRP A 194 7.99 -53.94 53.34
C TRP A 194 8.07 -55.36 52.76
N GLN A 195 8.74 -55.50 51.63
CA GLN A 195 8.93 -56.77 50.91
C GLN A 195 10.42 -57.00 50.64
N GLU A 196 10.86 -58.26 50.61
CA GLU A 196 12.25 -58.59 50.25
C GLU A 196 12.53 -58.23 48.78
N THR A 197 13.69 -57.63 48.52
CA THR A 197 14.16 -57.30 47.17
C THR A 197 15.60 -57.76 46.96
N THR A 198 16.07 -57.78 45.71
CA THR A 198 17.43 -58.21 45.38
C THR A 198 18.41 -57.03 45.33
N VAL A 199 19.72 -57.32 45.23
CA VAL A 199 20.75 -56.30 45.00
C VAL A 199 20.49 -55.50 43.71
N ALA A 200 20.04 -56.14 42.63
CA ALA A 200 19.75 -55.45 41.38
C ALA A 200 18.28 -55.03 41.32
N GLN A 201 18.03 -53.73 41.25
CA GLN A 201 16.73 -53.17 40.85
C GLN A 201 16.72 -53.07 39.33
N LYS A 202 15.60 -53.42 38.70
CA LYS A 202 15.44 -53.43 37.24
C LYS A 202 14.01 -53.15 36.84
N ASP A 203 13.87 -52.56 35.65
CA ASP A 203 12.59 -52.36 34.96
C ASP A 203 11.50 -51.72 35.85
N LEU A 204 11.92 -50.86 36.78
CA LEU A 204 11.04 -50.20 37.75
C LEU A 204 9.97 -49.36 37.04
N THR A 205 8.73 -49.49 37.51
CA THR A 205 7.63 -48.59 37.14
C THR A 205 7.83 -47.22 37.77
N ASP A 206 7.14 -46.21 37.25
CA ASP A 206 7.20 -44.86 37.80
C ASP A 206 6.50 -44.85 39.18
N GLY A 207 7.10 -44.21 40.18
CA GLY A 207 6.65 -44.26 41.57
C GLY A 207 7.73 -43.99 42.62
N VAL A 208 7.32 -44.01 43.90
CA VAL A 208 8.21 -43.77 45.06
C VAL A 208 8.64 -45.11 45.67
N TYR A 209 9.96 -45.30 45.79
CA TYR A 209 10.57 -46.50 46.34
C TYR A 209 11.40 -46.16 47.58
N LEU A 210 11.02 -46.73 48.73
CA LEU A 210 11.82 -46.66 49.95
C LEU A 210 12.63 -47.94 50.11
N TYR A 211 13.93 -47.82 50.36
CA TYR A 211 14.84 -48.95 50.53
C TYR A 211 15.53 -48.91 51.90
N LYS A 212 15.64 -50.08 52.54
CA LYS A 212 16.50 -50.29 53.72
C LYS A 212 17.11 -51.69 53.69
N ALA A 213 18.22 -51.89 54.38
CA ALA A 213 18.76 -53.23 54.63
C ALA A 213 18.57 -53.59 56.10
N VAL A 214 18.17 -54.84 56.35
CA VAL A 214 18.17 -55.47 57.68
C VAL A 214 19.41 -56.33 57.78
N VAL A 215 20.24 -56.06 58.78
CA VAL A 215 21.43 -56.86 59.11
C VAL A 215 21.09 -57.75 60.30
N THR A 216 21.29 -59.06 60.18
CA THR A 216 21.13 -60.03 61.28
C THR A 216 22.49 -60.65 61.60
N ASP A 217 22.88 -60.67 62.87
CA ASP A 217 24.11 -61.34 63.32
C ASP A 217 23.99 -62.89 63.32
N ARG A 218 24.89 -63.58 64.02
CA ARG A 218 24.90 -65.05 64.16
C ARG A 218 24.09 -65.58 65.35
N ALA A 219 23.74 -64.72 66.30
CA ALA A 219 22.91 -65.02 67.47
C ALA A 219 21.40 -64.85 67.16
N GLY A 220 21.07 -63.99 66.20
CA GLY A 220 19.72 -63.61 65.79
C GLY A 220 19.37 -62.14 66.05
N ASN A 221 20.28 -61.32 66.60
CA ASN A 221 19.99 -59.89 66.79
C ASN A 221 19.98 -59.18 65.44
N ALA A 222 19.13 -58.16 65.32
CA ALA A 222 18.94 -57.44 64.06
C ALA A 222 19.00 -55.92 64.23
N SER A 223 19.51 -55.24 63.21
CA SER A 223 19.49 -53.79 63.06
C SER A 223 19.10 -53.41 61.64
N GLU A 224 18.66 -52.16 61.44
CA GLU A 224 18.25 -51.63 60.13
C GLU A 224 19.10 -50.43 59.73
N THR A 225 19.34 -50.26 58.43
CA THR A 225 19.93 -49.03 57.90
C THR A 225 18.93 -47.87 57.96
N ALA A 226 19.45 -46.64 57.84
CA ALA A 226 18.61 -45.52 57.40
C ALA A 226 17.90 -45.86 56.07
N ILE A 227 16.69 -45.31 55.90
CA ILE A 227 15.89 -45.47 54.68
C ILE A 227 16.43 -44.53 53.60
N GLN A 228 16.71 -45.06 52.42
CA GLN A 228 16.92 -44.29 51.19
C GLN A 228 15.60 -44.16 50.42
N LYS A 229 15.38 -43.04 49.72
CA LYS A 229 14.15 -42.79 48.95
C LYS A 229 14.52 -42.46 47.50
N VAL A 230 14.24 -43.39 46.59
CA VAL A 230 14.28 -43.14 45.15
C VAL A 230 12.88 -42.75 44.67
N VAL A 231 12.80 -41.81 43.73
CA VAL A 231 11.60 -41.57 42.92
C VAL A 231 11.96 -41.92 41.48
N VAL A 232 11.27 -42.88 40.90
CA VAL A 232 11.41 -43.22 39.47
C VAL A 232 10.31 -42.50 38.70
N ASP A 233 10.68 -41.77 37.67
CA ASP A 233 9.74 -41.10 36.76
C ASP A 233 10.33 -41.06 35.33
N THR A 234 9.61 -41.63 34.38
CA THR A 234 9.96 -41.66 32.95
C THR A 234 8.83 -41.13 32.07
N THR A 235 7.90 -40.39 32.66
CA THR A 235 6.78 -39.78 31.94
C THR A 235 7.20 -38.40 31.43
N ALA A 236 7.30 -38.25 30.11
CA ALA A 236 7.68 -36.96 29.52
C ALA A 236 6.62 -35.87 29.82
N PRO A 237 7.04 -34.65 30.24
CA PRO A 237 6.12 -33.62 30.72
C PRO A 237 5.19 -33.10 29.63
N GLN A 238 4.06 -32.53 30.04
CA GLN A 238 3.18 -31.83 29.09
C GLN A 238 3.88 -30.58 28.52
N ALA A 239 4.15 -30.57 27.21
CA ALA A 239 4.90 -29.50 26.55
C ALA A 239 4.15 -28.14 26.49
N GLY A 240 2.82 -28.18 26.37
CA GLY A 240 2.02 -26.99 26.10
C GLY A 240 2.11 -26.48 24.65
N GLU A 241 1.62 -25.26 24.43
CA GLU A 241 1.59 -24.57 23.15
C GLU A 241 2.48 -23.32 23.19
N LEU A 242 3.40 -23.20 22.22
CA LEU A 242 4.22 -22.01 22.01
C LEU A 242 3.44 -21.02 21.14
N ILE A 243 3.23 -19.82 21.67
CA ILE A 243 2.47 -18.73 21.06
C ILE A 243 3.40 -17.54 20.82
N LEU A 244 3.27 -16.90 19.65
CA LEU A 244 3.96 -15.66 19.31
C LEU A 244 3.13 -14.46 19.79
N SER A 245 3.24 -14.14 21.07
CA SER A 245 2.53 -13.00 21.66
C SER A 245 3.12 -11.67 21.22
N ASP A 246 2.25 -10.67 21.08
CA ASP A 246 2.55 -9.30 20.61
C ASP A 246 3.09 -9.18 19.17
N LEU A 247 3.27 -10.29 18.45
CA LEU A 247 3.62 -10.29 17.02
C LEU A 247 2.52 -9.63 16.19
N THR A 248 2.88 -8.60 15.44
CA THR A 248 2.03 -8.04 14.39
C THR A 248 2.36 -8.73 13.07
N ASP A 249 1.43 -9.49 12.48
CA ASP A 249 1.57 -9.99 11.11
C ASP A 249 1.22 -8.84 10.14
N THR A 250 2.23 -8.18 9.57
CA THR A 250 2.03 -7.02 8.67
C THR A 250 1.88 -7.40 7.19
N GLY A 251 1.92 -8.71 6.89
CA GLY A 251 1.89 -9.24 5.54
C GLY A 251 0.62 -8.94 4.76
N VAL A 252 0.66 -9.26 3.46
CA VAL A 252 -0.53 -9.24 2.60
C VAL A 252 -1.49 -10.39 2.96
N SER A 253 -0.94 -11.45 3.55
CA SER A 253 -1.66 -12.48 4.28
C SER A 253 -1.70 -12.11 5.77
N ALA A 254 -2.78 -12.47 6.46
CA ALA A 254 -2.96 -12.17 7.90
C ALA A 254 -2.69 -13.39 8.80
N THR A 255 -2.07 -14.46 8.26
CA THR A 255 -1.89 -15.74 8.95
C THR A 255 -0.64 -16.53 8.54
N ASP A 256 0.30 -15.97 7.76
CA ASP A 256 1.51 -16.68 7.34
C ASP A 256 2.81 -16.21 8.02
N GLN A 257 2.71 -15.23 8.93
CA GLN A 257 3.80 -14.77 9.78
C GLN A 257 4.98 -14.18 8.97
N ILE A 258 4.68 -13.56 7.83
CA ILE A 258 5.63 -12.84 6.97
C ILE A 258 5.47 -11.35 7.23
N THR A 259 6.41 -10.74 7.95
CA THR A 259 6.17 -9.45 8.62
C THR A 259 7.40 -8.53 8.70
N GLN A 260 7.12 -7.24 8.79
CA GLN A 260 8.06 -6.18 9.19
C GLN A 260 8.38 -6.19 10.69
N ASP A 261 7.60 -6.91 11.50
CA ASP A 261 7.72 -6.87 12.95
C ASP A 261 8.99 -7.61 13.43
N LYS A 262 9.85 -6.84 14.11
CA LYS A 262 11.14 -7.26 14.65
C LYS A 262 11.11 -7.53 16.16
N ASN A 263 9.97 -7.34 16.82
CA ASN A 263 9.87 -7.24 18.28
C ASN A 263 8.61 -7.93 18.84
N PHE A 264 8.71 -9.20 19.20
CA PHE A 264 7.60 -10.00 19.75
C PHE A 264 8.07 -10.88 20.93
N ASN A 265 7.11 -11.48 21.64
CA ASN A 265 7.36 -12.29 22.84
C ASN A 265 6.97 -13.75 22.63
N LEU A 266 7.88 -14.68 22.92
CA LEU A 266 7.63 -16.12 23.00
C LEU A 266 6.88 -16.44 24.30
N LYS A 267 5.63 -16.90 24.19
CA LYS A 267 4.79 -17.26 25.33
C LYS A 267 4.47 -18.76 25.30
N LEU A 268 4.58 -19.43 26.44
CA LEU A 268 4.19 -20.82 26.60
C LEU A 268 2.91 -20.90 27.45
N GLU A 269 1.92 -21.66 26.99
CA GLU A 269 0.69 -21.94 27.73
C GLU A 269 0.39 -23.44 27.79
N GLY A 270 -0.25 -23.90 28.88
CA GLY A 270 -0.67 -25.29 29.02
C GLY A 270 0.46 -26.30 29.20
N GLN A 271 1.68 -25.86 29.52
CA GLN A 271 2.78 -26.74 29.92
C GLN A 271 2.62 -27.24 31.36
N GLU A 272 3.35 -28.29 31.72
CA GLU A 272 3.36 -28.84 33.07
C GLU A 272 3.96 -27.88 34.12
N SER A 273 3.29 -27.79 35.27
CA SER A 273 3.67 -26.89 36.36
C SER A 273 4.90 -27.40 37.12
N GLY A 274 5.88 -26.52 37.35
CA GLY A 274 7.14 -26.85 38.02
C GLY A 274 8.26 -27.29 37.08
N SER A 275 7.94 -27.60 35.81
CA SER A 275 8.94 -27.93 34.79
C SER A 275 9.79 -26.70 34.39
N ARG A 276 11.07 -26.94 34.09
CA ARG A 276 11.98 -25.96 33.49
C ARG A 276 11.63 -25.77 32.01
N VAL A 277 11.59 -24.52 31.55
CA VAL A 277 11.34 -24.17 30.14
C VAL A 277 12.61 -23.59 29.52
N THR A 278 12.99 -24.07 28.34
CA THR A 278 14.13 -23.58 27.56
C THR A 278 13.64 -23.20 26.16
N TYR A 279 13.71 -21.93 25.78
CA TYR A 279 13.32 -21.49 24.44
C TYR A 279 14.48 -21.65 23.47
N LEU A 280 14.23 -22.23 22.30
CA LEU A 280 15.22 -22.45 21.25
C LEU A 280 14.80 -21.74 19.96
N VAL A 281 15.80 -21.19 19.24
CA VAL A 281 15.66 -20.61 17.90
C VAL A 281 16.57 -21.33 16.90
N SER A 282 16.08 -21.47 15.67
CA SER A 282 16.85 -21.86 14.48
C SER A 282 16.70 -20.77 13.40
N ILE A 283 17.81 -20.50 12.70
CA ILE A 283 17.90 -19.55 11.57
C ILE A 283 18.38 -20.22 10.27
N ASP A 284 18.49 -21.55 10.29
CA ASP A 284 19.06 -22.36 9.20
C ASP A 284 18.09 -23.43 8.69
N ASP A 285 16.79 -23.21 8.88
CA ASP A 285 15.69 -24.14 8.57
C ASP A 285 15.83 -25.47 9.33
N GLY A 286 15.86 -25.34 10.66
CA GLY A 286 15.71 -26.43 11.64
C GLY A 286 16.96 -27.29 11.89
N LYS A 287 18.10 -26.97 11.27
CA LYS A 287 19.31 -27.84 11.28
C LYS A 287 20.14 -27.65 12.54
N THR A 288 20.26 -26.41 13.03
CA THR A 288 20.86 -26.08 14.32
C THR A 288 19.90 -25.24 15.15
N TRP A 289 19.98 -25.42 16.47
CA TRP A 289 19.13 -24.76 17.46
C TRP A 289 20.02 -24.14 18.53
N GLN A 290 19.70 -22.91 18.94
CA GLN A 290 20.42 -22.15 19.96
C GLN A 290 19.42 -21.62 21.00
N GLU A 291 19.84 -21.47 22.26
CA GLU A 291 18.99 -20.89 23.30
C GLU A 291 18.67 -19.42 23.00
N THR A 292 17.43 -19.02 23.29
CA THR A 292 16.95 -17.64 23.11
C THR A 292 16.09 -17.17 24.30
N THR A 293 15.84 -15.87 24.38
CA THR A 293 15.03 -15.24 25.43
C THR A 293 13.54 -15.24 25.11
N VAL A 294 12.70 -14.97 26.12
CA VAL A 294 11.25 -14.75 25.92
C VAL A 294 11.01 -13.59 24.94
N ALA A 295 11.63 -12.43 25.16
CA ALA A 295 11.55 -11.32 24.23
C ALA A 295 12.52 -11.53 23.06
N GLN A 296 12.01 -11.46 21.82
CA GLN A 296 12.77 -11.26 20.60
C GLN A 296 12.78 -9.77 20.26
N LYS A 297 13.93 -9.22 19.83
CA LYS A 297 14.08 -7.80 19.53
C LYS A 297 15.06 -7.56 18.39
N ASP A 298 14.79 -6.48 17.64
CA ASP A 298 15.66 -5.96 16.58
C ASP A 298 16.17 -7.05 15.61
N LEU A 299 15.34 -8.06 15.34
CA LEU A 299 15.69 -9.18 14.46
C LEU A 299 16.10 -8.69 13.07
N ALA A 300 17.13 -9.30 12.49
CA ALA A 300 17.51 -9.05 11.11
C ALA A 300 16.55 -9.75 10.13
N ASP A 301 16.46 -9.25 8.90
CA ASP A 301 15.63 -9.81 7.85
C ASP A 301 16.07 -11.26 7.56
N GLY A 302 15.15 -12.22 7.58
CA GLY A 302 15.45 -13.65 7.56
C GLY A 302 14.32 -14.55 8.06
N ILE A 303 14.57 -15.87 8.02
CA ILE A 303 13.61 -16.90 8.45
C ILE A 303 14.01 -17.41 9.84
N TYR A 304 13.08 -17.37 10.78
CA TYR A 304 13.26 -17.82 12.16
C TYR A 304 12.28 -18.95 12.48
N GLN A 305 12.76 -19.98 13.16
CA GLN A 305 11.95 -21.07 13.70
C GLN A 305 12.15 -21.13 15.22
N PHE A 306 11.05 -21.20 15.97
CA PHE A 306 11.06 -21.20 17.44
C PHE A 306 10.36 -22.45 17.99
N LYS A 307 10.91 -23.02 19.06
CA LYS A 307 10.26 -24.06 19.87
C LYS A 307 10.66 -23.90 21.34
N ALA A 308 9.87 -24.44 22.26
CA ALA A 308 10.27 -24.58 23.65
C ALA A 308 10.53 -26.06 23.98
N VAL A 309 11.57 -26.31 24.78
CA VAL A 309 11.87 -27.60 25.41
C VAL A 309 11.47 -27.51 26.87
N ILE A 310 10.60 -28.40 27.30
CA ILE A 310 10.08 -28.49 28.67
C ILE A 310 10.80 -29.67 29.33
N THR A 311 11.35 -29.46 30.53
CA THR A 311 12.02 -30.52 31.32
C THR A 311 11.40 -30.60 32.71
N ASP A 312 10.99 -31.79 33.13
CA ASP A 312 10.42 -32.02 34.46
C ASP A 312 11.50 -32.03 35.58
N VAL A 313 11.10 -32.49 36.77
CA VAL A 313 11.99 -32.62 37.94
C VAL A 313 12.91 -33.86 37.90
N ALA A 314 12.58 -34.89 37.11
CA ALA A 314 13.36 -36.12 36.90
C ALA A 314 14.30 -36.04 35.68
N GLY A 315 14.20 -34.97 34.90
CA GLY A 315 14.96 -34.71 33.69
C GLY A 315 14.29 -35.17 32.39
N ASN A 316 13.04 -35.68 32.39
CA ASN A 316 12.36 -36.05 31.14
C ASN A 316 12.05 -34.80 30.33
N THR A 317 12.14 -34.91 28.99
CA THR A 317 11.96 -33.77 28.08
C THR A 317 10.83 -33.95 27.08
N SER A 318 10.10 -32.87 26.81
CA SER A 318 9.18 -32.76 25.68
C SER A 318 9.42 -31.43 24.94
N GLU A 319 8.93 -31.33 23.70
CA GLU A 319 9.07 -30.14 22.85
C GLU A 319 7.71 -29.65 22.33
N THR A 320 7.57 -28.34 22.13
CA THR A 320 6.40 -27.76 21.46
C THR A 320 6.45 -27.97 19.95
N ALA A 321 5.33 -27.73 19.27
CA ALA A 321 5.35 -27.45 17.84
C ALA A 321 6.28 -26.26 17.51
N ILE A 322 6.80 -26.24 16.28
CA ILE A 322 7.66 -25.17 15.77
C ILE A 322 6.77 -24.03 15.24
N GLN A 323 6.98 -22.82 15.75
CA GLN A 323 6.46 -21.59 15.16
C GLN A 323 7.48 -21.02 14.17
N LYS A 324 7.04 -20.46 13.03
CA LYS A 324 7.93 -19.98 11.97
C LYS A 324 7.57 -18.56 11.54
N VAL A 325 8.46 -17.61 11.83
CA VAL A 325 8.36 -16.20 11.41
C VAL A 325 9.30 -15.95 10.23
N VAL A 326 8.87 -15.15 9.27
CA VAL A 326 9.76 -14.52 8.29
C VAL A 326 9.76 -13.03 8.57
N VAL A 327 10.91 -12.49 8.96
CA VAL A 327 11.12 -11.06 9.16
C VAL A 327 11.64 -10.48 7.85
N ASP A 328 10.98 -9.45 7.34
CA ASP A 328 11.41 -8.72 6.14
C ASP A 328 11.01 -7.25 6.24
N THR A 329 11.98 -6.35 6.17
CA THR A 329 11.79 -4.88 6.17
C THR A 329 12.37 -4.22 4.92
N THR A 330 12.67 -5.00 3.89
CA THR A 330 13.30 -4.51 2.66
C THR A 330 12.22 -4.08 1.67
N ALA A 331 12.01 -2.76 1.54
CA ALA A 331 11.01 -2.23 0.62
C ALA A 331 11.26 -2.65 -0.84
N PRO A 332 10.23 -3.13 -1.56
CA PRO A 332 10.41 -3.75 -2.89
C PRO A 332 10.86 -2.75 -3.95
N GLN A 333 11.50 -3.22 -5.02
CA GLN A 333 11.89 -2.34 -6.13
C GLN A 333 10.64 -1.78 -6.85
N ALA A 334 10.42 -0.46 -6.74
CA ALA A 334 9.21 0.21 -7.24
C ALA A 334 9.06 0.18 -8.78
N GLY A 335 10.18 0.18 -9.51
CA GLY A 335 10.20 0.35 -10.96
C GLY A 335 9.88 1.77 -11.43
N GLU A 336 9.67 1.91 -12.73
CA GLU A 336 9.35 3.16 -13.42
C GLU A 336 7.89 3.15 -13.86
N LEU A 337 7.13 4.19 -13.47
CA LEU A 337 5.77 4.44 -13.95
C LEU A 337 5.84 5.24 -15.25
N THR A 338 5.21 4.72 -16.30
CA THR A 338 5.12 5.31 -17.64
C THR A 338 3.66 5.45 -18.07
N LEU A 339 3.41 6.34 -19.01
CA LEU A 339 2.11 6.45 -19.68
C LEU A 339 2.19 5.71 -21.02
N SER A 340 1.24 4.81 -21.26
CA SER A 340 1.10 4.11 -22.52
C SER A 340 -0.16 4.56 -23.25
N ALA A 341 -0.05 4.66 -24.57
CA ALA A 341 -1.08 5.16 -25.49
C ALA A 341 -1.52 6.63 -25.33
N LEU A 342 -0.94 7.42 -24.41
CA LEU A 342 -1.12 8.88 -24.39
C LEU A 342 -0.62 9.50 -25.70
N ALA A 343 -1.48 10.24 -26.39
CA ALA A 343 -1.07 11.22 -27.39
C ALA A 343 -0.74 12.55 -26.69
N ASP A 344 0.51 13.00 -26.78
CA ASP A 344 0.88 14.37 -26.40
C ASP A 344 0.54 15.29 -27.59
N THR A 345 -0.60 15.99 -27.54
CA THR A 345 -1.10 16.79 -28.67
C THR A 345 -0.61 18.24 -28.67
N GLY A 346 0.20 18.61 -27.68
CA GLY A 346 0.67 19.97 -27.46
C GLY A 346 1.63 20.52 -28.51
N ILE A 347 2.05 21.77 -28.30
CA ILE A 347 3.11 22.41 -29.12
C ILE A 347 4.47 21.76 -28.83
N SER A 348 4.69 21.30 -27.60
CA SER A 348 5.78 20.43 -27.21
C SER A 348 5.30 18.97 -27.23
N ALA A 349 6.25 18.05 -27.45
CA ALA A 349 5.99 16.61 -27.56
C ALA A 349 6.56 15.82 -26.35
N THR A 350 6.81 16.50 -25.23
CA THR A 350 7.45 15.90 -24.04
C THR A 350 6.96 16.44 -22.70
N ASP A 351 6.08 17.44 -22.66
CA ASP A 351 5.57 18.08 -21.42
C ASP A 351 4.18 17.60 -21.00
N GLN A 352 3.53 16.75 -21.79
CA GLN A 352 2.28 16.06 -21.45
C GLN A 352 1.13 17.03 -21.17
N ILE A 353 1.03 18.05 -22.03
CA ILE A 353 -0.03 19.06 -22.05
C ILE A 353 -0.87 18.79 -23.30
N THR A 354 -2.08 18.25 -23.13
CA THR A 354 -2.76 17.54 -24.21
C THR A 354 -4.28 17.58 -24.13
N GLN A 355 -4.92 17.42 -25.30
CA GLN A 355 -6.35 17.16 -25.47
C GLN A 355 -6.73 15.71 -25.13
N ASP A 356 -5.77 14.81 -25.03
CA ASP A 356 -6.03 13.38 -24.82
C ASP A 356 -6.58 13.10 -23.41
N LYS A 357 -7.76 12.48 -23.38
CA LYS A 357 -8.51 12.12 -22.18
C LYS A 357 -8.39 10.63 -21.82
N THR A 358 -7.55 9.89 -22.54
CA THR A 358 -7.48 8.43 -22.50
C THR A 358 -6.04 7.89 -22.58
N PHE A 359 -5.59 7.19 -21.54
CA PHE A 359 -4.27 6.53 -21.53
C PHE A 359 -4.20 5.43 -20.47
N ASP A 360 -3.25 4.51 -20.61
CA ASP A 360 -3.01 3.41 -19.66
C ASP A 360 -1.74 3.66 -18.82
N LEU A 361 -1.86 3.58 -17.50
CA LEU A 361 -0.74 3.61 -16.55
C LEU A 361 0.02 2.28 -16.59
N LYS A 362 1.33 2.33 -16.81
CA LYS A 362 2.17 1.13 -16.96
C LYS A 362 3.45 1.22 -16.14
N ILE A 363 3.67 0.25 -15.27
CA ILE A 363 4.96 0.08 -14.55
C ILE A 363 5.86 -0.87 -15.33
N SER A 364 7.17 -0.62 -15.31
CA SER A 364 8.20 -1.57 -15.73
C SER A 364 9.42 -1.55 -14.80
N GLY A 365 10.16 -2.66 -14.75
CA GLY A 365 11.33 -2.78 -13.88
C GLY A 365 11.00 -2.87 -12.39
N GLN A 366 9.76 -3.17 -12.04
CA GLN A 366 9.34 -3.46 -10.67
C GLN A 366 9.74 -4.86 -10.21
N GLU A 367 9.71 -5.07 -8.90
CA GLU A 367 9.87 -6.38 -8.29
C GLU A 367 8.71 -7.34 -8.59
N VAL A 368 9.03 -8.64 -8.65
CA VAL A 368 8.10 -9.69 -9.05
C VAL A 368 7.24 -10.10 -7.85
N ASN A 369 5.95 -10.32 -8.09
CA ASN A 369 4.92 -10.66 -7.09
C ASN A 369 4.51 -9.53 -6.11
N SER A 370 5.11 -8.32 -6.19
CA SER A 370 4.59 -7.16 -5.45
C SER A 370 3.16 -6.83 -5.88
N GLN A 371 2.28 -6.55 -4.91
CA GLN A 371 0.97 -5.96 -5.14
C GLN A 371 1.13 -4.50 -5.59
N ILE A 372 0.42 -4.10 -6.63
CA ILE A 372 0.50 -2.76 -7.24
C ILE A 372 -0.80 -2.00 -7.01
N THR A 373 -0.71 -0.81 -6.42
CA THR A 373 -1.85 0.11 -6.23
C THR A 373 -1.56 1.45 -6.92
N TYR A 374 -2.29 1.76 -7.99
CA TYR A 374 -2.18 3.05 -8.67
C TYR A 374 -2.92 4.15 -7.89
N ARG A 375 -2.29 5.33 -7.80
CA ARG A 375 -2.81 6.50 -7.09
C ARG A 375 -2.84 7.73 -8.00
N ILE A 376 -3.91 8.51 -7.90
CA ILE A 376 -4.14 9.77 -8.61
C ILE A 376 -4.32 10.93 -7.63
N SER A 377 -3.69 12.06 -7.93
CA SER A 377 -3.98 13.38 -7.34
C SER A 377 -4.55 14.31 -8.43
N LYS A 378 -5.46 15.19 -7.99
CA LYS A 378 -6.12 16.24 -8.82
C LYS A 378 -5.92 17.64 -8.22
N ASP A 379 -5.02 17.76 -7.25
CA ASP A 379 -4.88 18.91 -6.35
C ASP A 379 -3.41 19.29 -6.08
N ASP A 380 -2.53 18.93 -7.01
CA ASP A 380 -1.08 19.13 -6.93
C ASP A 380 -0.44 18.41 -5.72
N GLY A 381 -0.66 17.09 -5.67
CA GLY A 381 0.00 16.14 -4.76
C GLY A 381 -0.53 16.11 -3.34
N LYS A 382 -1.57 16.89 -3.01
CA LYS A 382 -2.07 17.08 -1.63
C LYS A 382 -2.94 15.91 -1.15
N THR A 383 -3.77 15.35 -2.03
CA THR A 383 -4.58 14.15 -1.75
C THR A 383 -4.42 13.10 -2.85
N TRP A 384 -4.39 11.82 -2.46
CA TRP A 384 -4.10 10.70 -3.34
C TRP A 384 -5.18 9.61 -3.23
N GLN A 385 -6.04 9.54 -4.23
CA GLN A 385 -7.11 8.54 -4.35
C GLN A 385 -6.63 7.35 -5.18
N GLU A 386 -7.27 6.19 -5.05
CA GLU A 386 -6.95 5.03 -5.91
C GLU A 386 -7.53 5.20 -7.31
N THR A 387 -6.82 4.69 -8.32
CA THR A 387 -7.26 4.67 -9.72
C THR A 387 -6.97 3.32 -10.37
N THR A 388 -7.59 3.07 -11.52
CA THR A 388 -7.33 1.91 -12.38
C THR A 388 -6.07 2.10 -13.21
N VAL A 389 -5.66 1.07 -13.97
CA VAL A 389 -4.64 1.20 -15.04
C VAL A 389 -5.12 2.20 -16.10
N ALA A 390 -6.28 1.92 -16.71
CA ALA A 390 -6.86 2.80 -17.72
C ALA A 390 -7.43 4.08 -17.09
N GLN A 391 -7.00 5.23 -17.60
CA GLN A 391 -7.64 6.53 -17.40
C GLN A 391 -8.53 6.82 -18.61
N LYS A 392 -9.73 7.35 -18.37
CA LYS A 392 -10.73 7.70 -19.40
C LYS A 392 -11.55 8.89 -18.94
N ASP A 393 -12.13 9.59 -19.92
CA ASP A 393 -13.11 10.66 -19.71
C ASP A 393 -12.63 11.74 -18.71
N LEU A 394 -11.31 12.00 -18.72
CA LEU A 394 -10.71 13.03 -17.88
C LEU A 394 -11.29 14.42 -18.23
N THR A 395 -11.46 15.26 -17.22
CA THR A 395 -11.84 16.66 -17.41
C THR A 395 -10.60 17.51 -17.59
N ASP A 396 -10.78 18.73 -18.07
CA ASP A 396 -9.69 19.69 -18.16
C ASP A 396 -9.13 19.98 -16.75
N GLY A 397 -7.80 19.95 -16.59
CA GLY A 397 -7.14 20.03 -15.28
C GLY A 397 -5.77 19.35 -15.21
N ILE A 398 -5.13 19.47 -14.04
CA ILE A 398 -3.81 18.90 -13.76
C ILE A 398 -3.98 17.59 -12.99
N TYR A 399 -3.36 16.52 -13.50
CA TYR A 399 -3.33 15.20 -12.91
C TYR A 399 -1.91 14.78 -12.54
N GLN A 400 -1.77 14.12 -11.39
CA GLN A 400 -0.52 13.49 -10.96
C GLN A 400 -0.79 12.03 -10.63
N PHE A 401 0.11 11.14 -11.06
CA PHE A 401 0.00 9.70 -10.92
C PHE A 401 1.26 9.15 -10.26
N LYS A 402 1.08 8.18 -9.37
CA LYS A 402 2.16 7.31 -8.87
C LYS A 402 1.60 5.91 -8.64
N ALA A 403 2.46 4.92 -8.56
CA ALA A 403 2.09 3.61 -8.04
C ALA A 403 2.76 3.36 -6.70
N ILE A 404 2.04 2.71 -5.79
CA ILE A 404 2.55 2.15 -4.55
C ILE A 404 2.72 0.65 -4.78
N LEU A 405 3.88 0.11 -4.46
CA LEU A 405 4.16 -1.31 -4.52
C LEU A 405 4.28 -1.85 -3.10
N THR A 406 3.64 -2.98 -2.85
CA THR A 406 3.63 -3.67 -1.55
C THR A 406 4.15 -5.10 -1.75
N ASP A 407 5.15 -5.52 -0.98
CA ASP A 407 5.66 -6.90 -1.02
C ASP A 407 4.77 -7.88 -0.23
N VAL A 408 5.26 -9.09 0.02
CA VAL A 408 4.54 -10.10 0.83
C VAL A 408 4.48 -9.77 2.32
N ALA A 409 5.50 -9.09 2.87
CA ALA A 409 5.60 -8.65 4.27
C ALA A 409 4.90 -7.31 4.56
N GLY A 410 4.35 -6.67 3.53
CA GLY A 410 3.67 -5.38 3.58
C GLY A 410 4.58 -4.16 3.42
N ASN A 411 5.89 -4.33 3.14
CA ASN A 411 6.80 -3.20 2.92
C ASN A 411 6.40 -2.44 1.67
N LYS A 412 6.60 -1.11 1.68
CA LYS A 412 6.10 -0.22 0.63
C LYS A 412 7.17 0.65 0.02
N SER A 413 7.12 0.73 -1.31
CA SER A 413 7.85 1.70 -2.12
C SER A 413 6.89 2.41 -3.07
N GLU A 414 7.32 3.55 -3.62
CA GLU A 414 6.53 4.35 -4.56
C GLU A 414 7.34 4.67 -5.81
N THR A 415 6.68 4.72 -6.96
CA THR A 415 7.29 5.23 -8.20
C THR A 415 7.48 6.74 -8.16
N ALA A 416 8.31 7.28 -9.06
CA ALA A 416 8.28 8.70 -9.37
C ALA A 416 6.86 9.16 -9.77
N ILE A 417 6.55 10.44 -9.53
CA ILE A 417 5.27 11.04 -9.90
C ILE A 417 5.31 11.40 -11.39
N GLN A 418 4.35 10.87 -12.15
CA GLN A 418 4.08 11.29 -13.52
C GLN A 418 2.98 12.36 -13.53
N LYS A 419 3.18 13.46 -14.25
CA LYS A 419 2.23 14.57 -14.36
C LYS A 419 1.67 14.64 -15.78
N VAL A 420 0.36 14.87 -15.90
CA VAL A 420 -0.36 15.18 -17.15
C VAL A 420 -1.19 16.44 -16.94
N VAL A 421 -1.30 17.28 -17.96
CA VAL A 421 -2.28 18.37 -18.02
C VAL A 421 -3.24 18.05 -19.16
N VAL A 422 -4.50 17.85 -18.84
CA VAL A 422 -5.56 17.69 -19.83
C VAL A 422 -6.18 19.06 -20.07
N ASP A 423 -6.30 19.48 -21.31
CA ASP A 423 -6.99 20.71 -21.70
C ASP A 423 -7.65 20.52 -23.07
N THR A 424 -8.97 20.72 -23.13
CA THR A 424 -9.75 20.69 -24.38
C THR A 424 -10.53 21.97 -24.61
N THR A 425 -10.16 23.04 -23.92
CA THR A 425 -10.78 24.36 -24.07
C THR A 425 -10.21 25.02 -25.34
N ALA A 426 -11.08 25.42 -26.26
CA ALA A 426 -10.62 26.00 -27.53
C ALA A 426 -9.95 27.36 -27.33
N SER A 427 -8.69 27.48 -27.79
CA SER A 427 -7.84 28.67 -27.63
C SER A 427 -8.52 29.98 -28.04
N GLN A 428 -8.24 31.09 -27.37
CA GLN A 428 -8.81 32.39 -27.75
C GLN A 428 -8.16 32.94 -29.04
N ALA A 429 -8.91 32.91 -30.15
CA ALA A 429 -8.44 33.30 -31.48
C ALA A 429 -8.00 34.78 -31.62
N GLY A 430 -8.62 35.67 -30.85
CA GLY A 430 -8.48 37.12 -31.03
C GLY A 430 -9.10 37.63 -32.35
N GLU A 431 -8.70 38.83 -32.73
CA GLU A 431 -9.14 39.55 -33.94
C GLU A 431 -7.99 39.66 -34.95
N LEU A 432 -8.25 39.31 -36.21
CA LEU A 432 -7.35 39.57 -37.33
C LEU A 432 -7.63 40.95 -37.92
N THR A 433 -6.58 41.77 -37.98
CA THR A 433 -6.59 43.12 -38.56
C THR A 433 -5.55 43.23 -39.68
N LEU A 434 -5.79 44.15 -40.61
CA LEU A 434 -4.89 44.44 -41.73
C LEU A 434 -4.12 45.73 -41.41
N ALA A 435 -2.86 45.59 -41.01
CA ALA A 435 -2.02 46.71 -40.61
C ALA A 435 -1.32 47.33 -41.83
N ALA A 436 -1.31 48.67 -41.88
CA ALA A 436 -0.75 49.47 -42.97
C ALA A 436 -1.39 49.29 -44.36
N LEU A 437 -2.53 48.58 -44.46
CA LEU A 437 -3.35 48.59 -45.68
C LEU A 437 -3.87 50.01 -45.93
N THR A 438 -3.62 50.53 -47.13
CA THR A 438 -4.26 51.74 -47.65
C THR A 438 -5.50 51.33 -48.44
N ASP A 439 -6.69 51.75 -48.01
CA ASP A 439 -7.90 51.59 -48.83
C ASP A 439 -7.94 52.76 -49.82
N THR A 440 -7.58 52.53 -51.09
CA THR A 440 -7.54 53.58 -52.13
C THR A 440 -8.86 53.74 -52.86
N GLY A 441 -9.86 52.93 -52.52
CA GLY A 441 -11.15 52.91 -53.19
C GLY A 441 -12.03 54.12 -52.95
N ILE A 442 -13.13 54.19 -53.71
CA ILE A 442 -14.18 55.22 -53.55
C ILE A 442 -14.85 55.09 -52.16
N SER A 443 -14.82 53.89 -51.58
CA SER A 443 -15.26 53.60 -50.22
C SER A 443 -14.05 53.44 -49.31
N ALA A 444 -14.01 54.20 -48.20
CA ALA A 444 -12.90 54.15 -47.25
C ALA A 444 -12.97 52.95 -46.25
N THR A 445 -13.69 51.88 -46.60
CA THR A 445 -14.02 50.78 -45.66
C THR A 445 -14.26 49.39 -46.28
N ASP A 446 -14.39 49.25 -47.60
CA ASP A 446 -14.72 47.95 -48.22
C ASP A 446 -13.51 47.15 -48.72
N GLN A 447 -12.29 47.67 -48.52
CA GLN A 447 -11.02 46.99 -48.79
C GLN A 447 -10.86 46.63 -50.28
N ILE A 448 -11.36 47.51 -51.16
CA ILE A 448 -11.21 47.45 -52.62
C ILE A 448 -10.16 48.49 -53.00
N THR A 449 -8.94 48.04 -53.34
CA THR A 449 -7.76 48.91 -53.34
C THR A 449 -6.70 48.55 -54.38
N GLN A 450 -5.89 49.53 -54.75
CA GLN A 450 -4.65 49.39 -55.51
C GLN A 450 -3.47 48.91 -54.64
N ASP A 451 -3.61 48.96 -53.31
CA ASP A 451 -2.53 48.60 -52.38
C ASP A 451 -2.22 47.09 -52.43
N LYS A 452 -0.95 46.79 -52.69
CA LYS A 452 -0.41 45.43 -52.85
C LYS A 452 0.39 44.98 -51.63
N THR A 453 0.40 45.78 -50.56
CA THR A 453 1.31 45.65 -49.42
C THR A 453 0.65 45.94 -48.07
N PHE A 454 0.56 44.93 -47.19
CA PHE A 454 0.04 45.08 -45.82
C PHE A 454 0.49 43.93 -44.91
N ASP A 455 0.45 44.15 -43.60
CA ASP A 455 0.79 43.15 -42.59
C ASP A 455 -0.46 42.55 -41.93
N LEU A 456 -0.54 41.22 -41.83
CA LEU A 456 -1.57 40.51 -41.07
C LEU A 456 -1.25 40.56 -39.58
N LYS A 457 -2.13 41.14 -38.76
CA LYS A 457 -1.90 41.35 -37.33
C LYS A 457 -3.04 40.81 -36.47
N ILE A 458 -2.69 39.96 -35.50
CA ILE A 458 -3.62 39.49 -34.46
C ILE A 458 -3.55 40.37 -33.20
N SER A 459 -4.69 40.61 -32.57
CA SER A 459 -4.79 41.20 -31.23
C SER A 459 -5.89 40.55 -30.40
N GLY A 460 -5.72 40.49 -29.08
CA GLY A 460 -6.70 39.87 -28.18
C GLY A 460 -6.71 38.33 -28.22
N GLN A 461 -5.63 37.73 -28.72
CA GLN A 461 -5.38 36.30 -28.67
C GLN A 461 -4.92 35.83 -27.29
N GLU A 462 -5.01 34.52 -27.07
CA GLU A 462 -4.39 33.84 -25.93
C GLU A 462 -2.85 33.93 -25.93
N VAL A 463 -2.27 33.90 -24.72
CA VAL A 463 -0.84 34.02 -24.50
C VAL A 463 -0.15 32.67 -24.72
N ASN A 464 0.98 32.69 -25.43
CA ASN A 464 1.77 31.52 -25.87
C ASN A 464 1.16 30.66 -26.99
N SER A 465 -0.05 30.95 -27.47
CA SER A 465 -0.61 30.24 -28.63
C SER A 465 0.20 30.48 -29.91
N GLN A 466 0.45 29.40 -30.65
CA GLN A 466 1.07 29.43 -31.97
C GLN A 466 0.06 29.98 -32.99
N ILE A 467 0.50 30.92 -33.85
CA ILE A 467 -0.33 31.58 -34.86
C ILE A 467 0.12 31.14 -36.26
N THR A 468 -0.81 30.59 -37.04
CA THR A 468 -0.61 30.21 -38.45
C THR A 468 -1.55 31.00 -39.35
N TYR A 469 -1.01 31.91 -40.16
CA TYR A 469 -1.80 32.69 -41.11
C TYR A 469 -2.14 31.87 -42.36
N ARG A 470 -3.37 32.01 -42.84
CA ARG A 470 -3.91 31.30 -44.01
C ARG A 470 -4.51 32.29 -45.01
N ILE A 471 -4.25 32.04 -46.29
CA ILE A 471 -4.75 32.79 -47.44
C ILE A 471 -5.57 31.89 -48.37
N SER A 472 -6.69 32.41 -48.87
CA SER A 472 -7.45 31.86 -50.00
C SER A 472 -7.45 32.87 -51.16
N LYS A 473 -7.41 32.35 -52.39
CA LYS A 473 -7.48 33.10 -53.65
C LYS A 473 -8.65 32.66 -54.54
N ASP A 474 -9.58 31.88 -53.97
CA ASP A 474 -10.61 31.13 -54.68
C ASP A 474 -11.98 31.22 -53.98
N ASP A 475 -12.20 32.31 -53.23
CA ASP A 475 -13.38 32.57 -52.42
C ASP A 475 -13.64 31.47 -51.38
N GLY A 476 -12.65 31.27 -50.51
CA GLY A 476 -12.70 30.43 -49.30
C GLY A 476 -12.59 28.92 -49.52
N LYS A 477 -12.39 28.45 -50.76
CA LYS A 477 -12.45 27.01 -51.12
C LYS A 477 -11.16 26.26 -50.77
N THR A 478 -9.99 26.90 -50.95
CA THR A 478 -8.69 26.34 -50.53
C THR A 478 -7.88 27.37 -49.73
N TRP A 479 -7.17 26.89 -48.72
CA TRP A 479 -6.46 27.71 -47.74
C TRP A 479 -5.00 27.30 -47.62
N GLN A 480 -4.10 28.11 -48.18
CA GLN A 480 -2.65 27.92 -48.13
C GLN A 480 -2.04 28.73 -46.99
N GLU A 481 -0.85 28.37 -46.51
CA GLU A 481 -0.14 29.17 -45.49
C GLU A 481 0.46 30.43 -46.13
N THR A 482 0.42 31.54 -45.39
CA THR A 482 1.08 32.79 -45.76
C THR A 482 1.91 33.33 -44.58
N THR A 483 2.77 34.30 -44.86
CA THR A 483 3.53 35.02 -43.81
C THR A 483 2.71 36.19 -43.27
N VAL A 484 3.25 36.93 -42.29
CA VAL A 484 2.64 38.19 -41.82
C VAL A 484 2.53 39.21 -42.95
N ALA A 485 3.62 39.48 -43.66
CA ALA A 485 3.68 40.51 -44.69
C ALA A 485 3.14 40.00 -46.03
N GLN A 486 2.08 40.63 -46.55
CA GLN A 486 1.63 40.45 -47.92
C GLN A 486 2.32 41.50 -48.80
N LYS A 487 2.81 41.08 -49.97
CA LYS A 487 3.52 41.92 -50.94
C LYS A 487 3.25 41.42 -52.34
N ASP A 488 3.41 42.31 -53.32
CA ASP A 488 3.38 42.00 -54.76
C ASP A 488 2.14 41.22 -55.19
N LEU A 489 1.00 41.46 -54.52
CA LEU A 489 -0.28 40.83 -54.84
C LEU A 489 -0.70 41.19 -56.26
N THR A 490 -1.11 40.19 -57.03
CA THR A 490 -1.76 40.42 -58.33
C THR A 490 -3.22 40.78 -58.12
N ASP A 491 -3.82 41.46 -59.08
CA ASP A 491 -5.23 41.85 -59.07
C ASP A 491 -6.13 40.60 -58.89
N GLY A 492 -7.16 40.71 -58.05
CA GLY A 492 -8.01 39.59 -57.64
C GLY A 492 -8.52 39.67 -56.19
N ILE A 493 -9.34 38.68 -55.82
CA ILE A 493 -9.97 38.59 -54.49
C ILE A 493 -9.14 37.70 -53.56
N TYR A 494 -8.81 38.23 -52.39
CA TYR A 494 -8.07 37.53 -51.34
C TYR A 494 -8.90 37.43 -50.06
N GLN A 495 -8.84 36.28 -49.41
CA GLN A 495 -9.40 36.07 -48.07
C GLN A 495 -8.29 35.61 -47.12
N PHE A 496 -8.29 36.15 -45.90
CA PHE A 496 -7.29 35.89 -44.87
C PHE A 496 -7.95 35.48 -43.56
N LYS A 497 -7.36 34.49 -42.88
CA LYS A 497 -7.67 34.15 -41.48
C LYS A 497 -6.39 33.69 -40.78
N ALA A 498 -6.37 33.72 -39.46
CA ALA A 498 -5.36 32.99 -38.69
C ALA A 498 -5.99 31.80 -37.97
N ILE A 499 -5.24 30.70 -37.92
CA ILE A 499 -5.50 29.55 -37.05
C ILE A 499 -4.60 29.73 -35.83
N LEU A 500 -5.18 29.69 -34.65
CA LEU A 500 -4.45 29.72 -33.39
C LEU A 500 -4.48 28.35 -32.75
N THR A 501 -3.37 27.96 -32.13
CA THR A 501 -3.16 26.66 -31.48
C THR A 501 -2.57 26.92 -30.10
N ASP A 502 -3.24 26.53 -29.01
CA ASP A 502 -2.70 26.70 -27.65
C ASP A 502 -1.59 25.69 -27.32
N VAL A 503 -1.11 25.72 -26.07
CA VAL A 503 -0.07 24.81 -25.57
C VAL A 503 -0.47 23.33 -25.59
N ALA A 504 -1.77 23.00 -25.46
CA ALA A 504 -2.32 21.64 -25.52
C ALA A 504 -2.70 21.20 -26.95
N GLY A 505 -2.58 22.11 -27.91
CA GLY A 505 -2.89 21.89 -29.32
C GLY A 505 -4.33 22.23 -29.72
N ASN A 506 -5.17 22.79 -28.83
CA ASN A 506 -6.56 23.15 -29.17
C ASN A 506 -6.57 24.27 -30.19
N LYS A 507 -7.49 24.21 -31.15
CA LYS A 507 -7.50 25.12 -32.30
C LYS A 507 -8.74 25.99 -32.38
N SER A 508 -8.51 27.23 -32.77
CA SER A 508 -9.54 28.20 -33.12
C SER A 508 -9.12 29.00 -34.35
N GLU A 509 -10.07 29.69 -34.97
CA GLU A 509 -9.82 30.51 -36.15
C GLU A 509 -10.38 31.92 -35.95
N THR A 510 -9.72 32.92 -36.51
CA THR A 510 -10.27 34.29 -36.56
C THR A 510 -11.42 34.40 -37.55
N ALA A 511 -12.19 35.49 -37.46
CA ALA A 511 -12.99 35.95 -38.58
C ALA A 511 -12.13 36.12 -39.85
N ILE A 512 -12.76 35.94 -41.01
CA ILE A 512 -12.13 36.14 -42.33
C ILE A 512 -12.11 37.63 -42.65
N GLN A 513 -10.93 38.16 -42.99
CA GLN A 513 -10.79 39.46 -43.66
C GLN A 513 -10.72 39.26 -45.17
N LYS A 514 -11.33 40.15 -45.95
CA LYS A 514 -11.41 40.06 -47.43
C LYS A 514 -10.87 41.35 -48.04
N VAL A 515 -9.82 41.22 -48.87
CA VAL A 515 -9.26 42.32 -49.66
C VAL A 515 -9.51 42.04 -51.14
N VAL A 516 -9.90 43.06 -51.90
CA VAL A 516 -9.89 43.03 -53.36
C VAL A 516 -8.76 43.93 -53.83
N VAL A 517 -7.75 43.35 -54.47
CA VAL A 517 -6.68 44.10 -55.11
C VAL A 517 -7.08 44.35 -56.55
N ASP A 518 -7.07 45.60 -57.01
CA ASP A 518 -7.29 45.94 -58.41
C ASP A 518 -6.46 47.18 -58.80
N THR A 519 -5.58 47.01 -59.79
CA THR A 519 -4.76 48.09 -60.37
C THR A 519 -4.98 48.23 -61.88
N THR A 520 -6.04 47.61 -62.39
CA THR A 520 -6.35 47.59 -63.82
C THR A 520 -7.39 48.67 -64.11
N ALA A 521 -6.89 49.89 -64.38
CA ALA A 521 -7.73 51.05 -64.66
C ALA A 521 -8.79 50.76 -65.74
N SER A 522 -10.06 50.87 -65.34
CA SER A 522 -11.22 50.67 -66.20
C SER A 522 -11.17 51.55 -67.45
N GLN A 523 -11.67 51.08 -68.60
CA GLN A 523 -11.69 51.89 -69.82
C GLN A 523 -12.67 53.08 -69.71
N ALA A 524 -12.19 54.29 -69.96
CA ALA A 524 -13.04 55.47 -70.06
C ALA A 524 -13.98 55.40 -71.28
N GLY A 525 -15.19 55.95 -71.11
CA GLY A 525 -16.19 56.08 -72.17
C GLY A 525 -15.86 57.16 -73.20
N GLU A 526 -16.83 57.47 -74.06
CA GLU A 526 -16.70 58.54 -75.05
C GLU A 526 -17.19 59.86 -74.45
N LEU A 527 -16.40 60.94 -74.53
CA LEU A 527 -16.89 62.28 -74.20
C LEU A 527 -17.66 62.83 -75.41
N THR A 528 -18.91 63.22 -75.19
CA THR A 528 -19.77 63.81 -76.23
C THR A 528 -20.18 65.24 -75.87
N LEU A 529 -20.21 66.12 -76.86
CA LEU A 529 -20.64 67.52 -76.71
C LEU A 529 -22.13 67.62 -77.03
N ALA A 530 -22.97 67.63 -75.99
CA ALA A 530 -24.42 67.71 -76.15
C ALA A 530 -24.87 69.17 -76.34
N ALA A 531 -25.87 69.37 -77.22
CA ALA A 531 -26.45 70.65 -77.59
C ALA A 531 -25.53 71.69 -78.27
N LEU A 532 -24.23 71.39 -78.46
CA LEU A 532 -23.33 72.21 -79.26
C LEU A 532 -23.82 72.30 -80.71
N THR A 533 -23.97 73.52 -81.21
CA THR A 533 -24.22 73.80 -82.63
C THR A 533 -22.91 74.17 -83.31
N ASP A 534 -22.44 73.39 -84.28
CA ASP A 534 -21.35 73.85 -85.16
C ASP A 534 -21.90 74.89 -86.14
N THR A 535 -21.43 76.14 -86.04
CA THR A 535 -21.90 77.29 -86.83
C THR A 535 -20.82 77.84 -87.77
N GLY A 536 -19.72 77.09 -87.93
CA GLY A 536 -18.60 77.45 -88.78
C GLY A 536 -18.88 77.38 -90.27
N VAL A 537 -17.80 77.50 -91.06
CA VAL A 537 -17.84 77.33 -92.53
C VAL A 537 -17.78 75.85 -92.90
N SER A 538 -17.19 75.01 -92.05
CA SER A 538 -17.41 73.57 -92.03
C SER A 538 -18.61 73.24 -91.14
N ALA A 539 -19.09 72.00 -91.20
CA ALA A 539 -20.13 71.47 -90.31
C ALA A 539 -19.59 70.33 -89.41
N THR A 540 -18.27 70.21 -89.31
CA THR A 540 -17.56 69.12 -88.63
C THR A 540 -16.18 69.53 -88.09
N ASP A 541 -15.90 70.82 -87.90
CA ASP A 541 -14.60 71.29 -87.35
C ASP A 541 -14.70 71.93 -85.97
N GLN A 542 -15.91 72.01 -85.40
CA GLN A 542 -16.19 72.52 -84.05
C GLN A 542 -15.70 73.98 -83.87
N ILE A 543 -15.64 74.77 -84.96
CA ILE A 543 -15.32 76.20 -84.95
C ILE A 543 -16.63 76.99 -84.99
N THR A 544 -17.09 77.51 -83.85
CA THR A 544 -18.46 77.99 -83.70
C THR A 544 -18.58 79.32 -82.94
N GLN A 545 -19.68 80.04 -83.19
CA GLN A 545 -20.16 81.14 -82.37
C GLN A 545 -20.95 80.66 -81.14
N ASP A 546 -21.38 79.40 -81.12
CA ASP A 546 -22.08 78.78 -80.00
C ASP A 546 -21.15 78.60 -78.79
N ASN A 547 -21.44 79.33 -77.72
CA ASN A 547 -20.65 79.36 -76.50
C ASN A 547 -21.36 78.72 -75.30
N ASN A 548 -22.42 77.92 -75.54
CA ASN A 548 -23.25 77.28 -74.53
C ASN A 548 -23.57 75.81 -74.90
N PHE A 549 -22.97 74.83 -74.22
CA PHE A 549 -23.18 73.40 -74.47
C PHE A 549 -22.97 72.56 -73.19
N THR A 550 -23.30 71.27 -73.22
CA THR A 550 -23.14 70.36 -72.07
C THR A 550 -22.22 69.20 -72.41
N LEU A 551 -21.11 69.06 -71.67
CA LEU A 551 -20.26 67.88 -71.63
C LEU A 551 -21.05 66.69 -71.13
N LYS A 552 -21.03 65.59 -71.89
CA LYS A 552 -21.71 64.35 -71.52
C LYS A 552 -20.82 63.15 -71.80
N LEU A 553 -20.35 62.50 -70.74
CA LEU A 553 -19.79 61.16 -70.81
C LEU A 553 -20.86 60.17 -71.30
N ALA A 554 -20.64 59.60 -72.49
CA ALA A 554 -21.36 58.44 -72.98
C ALA A 554 -20.65 57.17 -72.46
N GLN A 555 -21.13 56.64 -71.35
CA GLN A 555 -20.77 55.29 -70.91
C GLN A 555 -21.36 54.29 -71.91
N PRO A 556 -20.52 53.62 -72.72
CA PRO A 556 -20.29 52.20 -72.46
C PRO A 556 -18.94 51.65 -72.96
N ILE A 557 -18.02 51.32 -72.04
CA ILE A 557 -17.24 50.07 -72.13
C ILE A 557 -17.11 49.52 -70.69
N VAL A 558 -17.54 48.27 -70.47
CA VAL A 558 -17.16 47.49 -69.28
C VAL A 558 -16.41 46.26 -69.78
N ILE A 559 -15.08 46.26 -69.61
CA ILE A 559 -14.21 45.09 -69.82
C ILE A 559 -13.74 44.66 -68.43
N GLY A 560 -14.54 43.84 -67.77
CA GLY A 560 -14.34 43.44 -66.37
C GLY A 560 -15.68 43.23 -65.66
N GLU A 561 -15.64 43.17 -64.33
CA GLU A 561 -16.85 43.07 -63.47
C GLU A 561 -17.21 44.39 -62.77
N GLN A 562 -16.39 45.43 -62.91
CA GLN A 562 -16.57 46.73 -62.26
C GLN A 562 -16.71 47.84 -63.32
N ALA A 563 -17.47 48.89 -62.99
CA ALA A 563 -17.71 50.02 -63.89
C ALA A 563 -17.21 51.31 -63.23
N ALA A 564 -16.34 52.04 -63.93
CA ALA A 564 -15.90 53.35 -63.48
C ALA A 564 -17.04 54.38 -63.49
N LEU A 565 -17.10 55.18 -62.44
CA LEU A 565 -18.01 56.30 -62.30
C LEU A 565 -17.34 57.56 -62.88
N LEU A 566 -18.16 58.52 -63.33
CA LEU A 566 -17.65 59.87 -63.63
C LEU A 566 -17.17 60.49 -62.32
N ASP A 567 -15.90 60.92 -62.28
CA ASP A 567 -15.33 61.66 -61.16
C ASP A 567 -15.55 63.15 -61.42
N HIS A 568 -14.85 63.71 -62.42
CA HIS A 568 -14.96 65.09 -62.86
C HIS A 568 -14.77 65.27 -64.37
N TYR A 569 -15.10 66.45 -64.87
CA TYR A 569 -14.67 66.92 -66.19
C TYR A 569 -13.47 67.86 -66.04
N GLU A 570 -12.55 67.86 -67.01
CA GLU A 570 -11.45 68.82 -67.07
C GLU A 570 -11.50 69.65 -68.36
N VAL A 571 -11.09 70.92 -68.25
CA VAL A 571 -10.89 71.84 -69.37
C VAL A 571 -9.45 72.34 -69.41
N SER A 572 -8.92 72.52 -70.62
CA SER A 572 -7.68 73.23 -70.89
C SER A 572 -7.88 74.36 -71.90
N THR A 573 -7.28 75.51 -71.63
CA THR A 573 -7.32 76.72 -72.47
C THR A 573 -5.96 77.09 -73.08
N ASP A 574 -4.93 76.27 -72.82
CA ASP A 574 -3.53 76.52 -73.21
C ASP A 574 -2.95 75.42 -74.10
N GLU A 575 -3.80 74.74 -74.88
CA GLU A 575 -3.47 73.58 -75.74
C GLU A 575 -3.05 72.31 -74.96
N GLY A 576 -3.61 72.09 -73.77
CA GLY A 576 -3.45 70.85 -72.99
C GLY A 576 -2.21 70.84 -72.08
N LYS A 577 -1.60 72.00 -71.82
CA LYS A 577 -0.41 72.13 -70.97
C LYS A 577 -0.79 72.22 -69.49
N THR A 578 -1.94 72.82 -69.19
CA THR A 578 -2.61 72.79 -67.89
C THR A 578 -4.08 72.45 -68.05
N TRP A 579 -4.62 71.74 -67.06
CA TRP A 579 -6.01 71.32 -66.98
C TRP A 579 -6.62 71.78 -65.66
N GLN A 580 -7.92 72.06 -65.65
CA GLN A 580 -8.68 72.51 -64.47
C GLN A 580 -10.03 71.80 -64.45
N GLU A 581 -10.53 71.46 -63.25
CA GLU A 581 -11.89 70.93 -63.06
C GLU A 581 -12.94 71.87 -63.65
N THR A 582 -13.98 71.31 -64.26
CA THR A 582 -15.09 72.07 -64.85
C THR A 582 -16.43 71.38 -64.68
N THR A 583 -17.51 72.16 -64.79
CA THR A 583 -18.88 71.65 -64.75
C THR A 583 -19.28 70.97 -66.06
N ALA A 584 -20.25 70.06 -65.99
CA ALA A 584 -20.85 69.46 -67.20
C ALA A 584 -21.39 70.55 -68.16
N ASP A 585 -22.14 71.53 -67.64
CA ASP A 585 -22.56 72.67 -68.43
C ASP A 585 -21.41 73.65 -68.65
N GLN A 586 -21.17 74.02 -69.91
CA GLN A 586 -20.30 75.09 -70.38
C GLN A 586 -21.17 76.25 -70.85
N LYS A 587 -20.92 77.47 -70.37
CA LYS A 587 -21.77 78.64 -70.63
C LYS A 587 -20.94 79.91 -70.78
N ASP A 588 -21.42 80.81 -71.63
CA ASP A 588 -20.87 82.15 -71.87
C ASP A 588 -19.36 82.17 -72.14
N LEU A 589 -18.85 81.14 -72.83
CA LEU A 589 -17.43 81.05 -73.18
C LEU A 589 -16.98 82.25 -74.03
N ALA A 590 -15.74 82.68 -73.81
CA ALA A 590 -15.09 83.72 -74.58
C ALA A 590 -14.46 83.15 -75.87
N ASN A 591 -14.02 84.02 -76.79
CA ASN A 591 -13.31 83.54 -77.98
C ASN A 591 -11.99 82.87 -77.59
N GLY A 592 -11.78 81.63 -78.03
CA GLY A 592 -10.64 80.81 -77.62
C GLY A 592 -10.73 79.36 -78.08
N SER A 593 -9.64 78.61 -77.85
CA SER A 593 -9.56 77.17 -78.09
C SER A 593 -9.66 76.44 -76.76
N TYR A 594 -10.69 75.62 -76.60
CA TYR A 594 -10.96 74.85 -75.40
C TYR A 594 -10.81 73.35 -75.70
N LEU A 595 -10.04 72.66 -74.87
CA LEU A 595 -9.94 71.20 -74.88
C LEU A 595 -10.68 70.63 -73.67
N TYR A 596 -11.44 69.55 -73.86
CA TYR A 596 -12.21 68.91 -72.80
C TYR A 596 -11.96 67.41 -72.74
N LYS A 597 -11.91 66.86 -71.52
CA LYS A 597 -11.93 65.42 -71.25
C LYS A 597 -12.77 65.15 -70.00
N ALA A 598 -13.17 63.90 -69.79
CA ALA A 598 -13.70 63.44 -68.52
C ALA A 598 -12.71 62.48 -67.85
N VAL A 599 -12.63 62.53 -66.53
CA VAL A 599 -11.92 61.56 -65.69
C VAL A 599 -12.95 60.62 -65.10
N VAL A 600 -12.68 59.32 -65.16
CA VAL A 600 -13.50 58.27 -64.57
C VAL A 600 -12.67 57.45 -63.59
N THR A 601 -13.30 57.05 -62.49
CA THR A 601 -12.63 56.36 -61.37
C THR A 601 -13.43 55.10 -61.02
N ASP A 602 -12.76 53.95 -60.92
CA ASP A 602 -13.39 52.69 -60.49
C ASP A 602 -13.33 52.47 -58.97
N LEU A 603 -13.94 51.39 -58.48
CA LEU A 603 -14.15 51.20 -57.04
C LEU A 603 -12.85 51.10 -56.26
N ALA A 604 -11.74 50.67 -56.89
CA ALA A 604 -10.39 50.64 -56.30
C ALA A 604 -9.63 51.97 -56.42
N GLY A 605 -10.25 52.99 -57.01
CA GLY A 605 -9.67 54.32 -57.20
C GLY A 605 -8.77 54.44 -58.44
N ASN A 606 -8.80 53.51 -59.39
CA ASN A 606 -8.00 53.64 -60.60
C ASN A 606 -8.64 54.67 -61.54
N THR A 607 -7.87 55.65 -61.98
CA THR A 607 -8.33 56.76 -62.83
C THR A 607 -8.03 56.49 -64.31
N SER A 608 -9.01 56.74 -65.18
CA SER A 608 -8.85 56.75 -66.64
C SER A 608 -9.44 58.03 -67.25
N GLU A 609 -8.90 58.45 -68.39
CA GLU A 609 -9.33 59.67 -69.10
C GLU A 609 -9.99 59.34 -70.45
N THR A 610 -10.99 60.12 -70.85
CA THR A 610 -11.59 60.03 -72.19
C THR A 610 -10.65 60.53 -73.28
N GLY A 611 -11.03 60.31 -74.55
CA GLY A 611 -10.53 61.15 -75.64
C GLY A 611 -10.77 62.64 -75.38
N VAL A 612 -9.93 63.49 -75.98
CA VAL A 612 -10.00 64.96 -75.84
C VAL A 612 -10.83 65.56 -76.97
N GLU A 613 -11.95 66.17 -76.62
CA GLU A 613 -12.78 66.97 -77.53
C GLU A 613 -12.25 68.41 -77.63
N LYS A 614 -12.42 69.07 -78.79
CA LYS A 614 -11.86 70.40 -79.05
C LYS A 614 -12.87 71.37 -79.66
N VAL A 615 -13.35 72.31 -78.83
CA VAL A 615 -14.20 73.42 -79.29
C VAL A 615 -13.36 74.67 -79.52
N ILE A 616 -13.54 75.33 -80.67
CA ILE A 616 -13.03 76.68 -80.90
C ILE A 616 -14.23 77.62 -80.93
N VAL A 617 -14.30 78.52 -79.94
CA VAL A 617 -15.30 79.58 -79.90
C VAL A 617 -14.72 80.80 -80.62
N ASP A 618 -15.39 81.30 -81.67
CA ASP A 618 -15.00 82.53 -82.36
C ASP A 618 -16.19 83.39 -82.81
N ASN A 619 -16.56 84.35 -81.97
CA ASN A 619 -17.54 85.39 -82.26
C ASN A 619 -16.97 86.61 -83.03
N SER A 620 -15.79 86.48 -83.66
CA SER A 620 -15.14 87.61 -84.37
C SER A 620 -15.79 87.91 -85.73
N LEU A 621 -16.36 89.11 -85.88
CA LEU A 621 -16.90 89.61 -87.15
C LEU A 621 -15.80 89.97 -88.15
N ASN A 622 -15.29 88.98 -88.89
CA ASN A 622 -14.27 89.18 -89.91
C ASN A 622 -14.87 89.70 -91.24
N ILE A 623 -14.95 91.03 -91.41
CA ILE A 623 -15.50 91.69 -92.60
C ILE A 623 -14.38 92.28 -93.49
N GLU A 624 -13.63 91.43 -94.19
CA GLU A 624 -12.76 91.91 -95.29
C GLU A 624 -13.57 92.33 -96.53
N SER A 625 -13.91 93.62 -96.59
CA SER A 625 -14.68 94.22 -97.67
C SER A 625 -13.78 94.87 -98.73
N THR A 626 -13.34 94.07 -99.72
CA THR A 626 -12.54 94.57 -100.85
C THR A 626 -13.34 95.52 -101.75
N THR A 627 -13.06 96.82 -101.63
CA THR A 627 -13.72 97.87 -102.41
C THR A 627 -13.13 98.00 -103.81
N VAL A 628 -13.97 97.85 -104.85
CA VAL A 628 -13.54 97.98 -106.25
C VAL A 628 -13.81 99.40 -106.76
N THR A 629 -12.75 100.22 -106.81
CA THR A 629 -12.84 101.59 -107.35
C THR A 629 -12.78 101.58 -108.88
N VAL A 630 -13.86 102.00 -109.53
CA VAL A 630 -13.87 102.30 -110.98
C VAL A 630 -13.46 103.76 -111.19
N LYS A 631 -12.47 104.02 -112.04
CA LYS A 631 -12.13 105.38 -112.49
C LYS A 631 -12.93 105.75 -113.74
N SER A 632 -13.42 106.99 -113.78
CA SER A 632 -14.07 107.58 -114.97
C SER A 632 -13.08 107.70 -116.14
N ILE A 633 -13.62 107.73 -117.37
CA ILE A 633 -12.82 107.66 -118.61
C ILE A 633 -12.60 109.05 -119.26
N THR A 634 -13.45 110.04 -118.99
CA THR A 634 -13.18 111.49 -119.24
C THR A 634 -13.60 112.33 -118.03
N GLU A 635 -13.16 113.59 -117.97
CA GLU A 635 -13.52 114.54 -116.88
C GLU A 635 -14.79 115.35 -117.17
N ASP A 636 -15.29 115.36 -118.41
CA ASP A 636 -16.38 116.22 -118.90
C ASP A 636 -17.70 115.47 -119.19
N ASN A 637 -17.68 114.14 -119.20
CA ASN A 637 -18.84 113.27 -119.41
C ASN A 637 -19.58 113.44 -120.77
N THR A 638 -18.92 113.99 -121.80
CA THR A 638 -19.50 114.13 -123.16
C THR A 638 -18.64 113.49 -124.23
N ILE A 639 -19.24 112.72 -125.14
CA ILE A 639 -18.54 112.06 -126.26
C ILE A 639 -18.63 112.94 -127.51
N SER A 640 -17.50 113.36 -128.07
CA SER A 640 -17.42 114.11 -129.32
C SER A 640 -17.31 113.20 -130.56
N LEU A 641 -17.57 113.75 -131.75
CA LEU A 641 -17.40 113.00 -133.01
C LEU A 641 -15.95 112.58 -133.31
N ALA A 642 -14.95 113.17 -132.63
CA ALA A 642 -13.54 112.81 -132.80
C ALA A 642 -13.15 111.53 -132.04
N GLU A 643 -13.95 111.11 -131.05
CA GLU A 643 -13.61 110.00 -130.13
C GLU A 643 -14.30 108.69 -130.49
N LYS A 644 -15.16 108.71 -131.52
CA LYS A 644 -16.03 107.61 -131.98
C LYS A 644 -15.32 106.26 -132.14
N ASP A 645 -14.06 106.25 -132.56
CA ASP A 645 -13.29 105.03 -132.83
C ASP A 645 -12.31 104.63 -131.70
N GLN A 646 -12.29 105.35 -130.56
CA GLN A 646 -11.57 104.91 -129.36
C GLN A 646 -12.28 103.72 -128.70
N LYS A 647 -11.93 102.50 -129.11
CA LYS A 647 -12.44 101.27 -128.49
C LYS A 647 -11.95 101.11 -127.05
N PRO A 648 -12.84 101.03 -126.04
CA PRO A 648 -12.46 100.65 -124.69
C PRO A 648 -11.91 99.21 -124.66
N LEU A 649 -10.70 99.02 -124.12
CA LEU A 649 -10.08 97.71 -123.95
C LEU A 649 -10.69 96.94 -122.77
N TYR A 650 -11.93 96.49 -122.92
CA TYR A 650 -12.61 95.58 -121.99
C TYR A 650 -12.74 94.17 -122.57
N LYS A 651 -11.92 93.24 -122.06
CA LYS A 651 -12.31 91.83 -121.99
C LYS A 651 -11.95 91.22 -120.64
N LYS A 652 -12.98 91.16 -119.79
CA LYS A 652 -13.00 90.54 -118.46
C LYS A 652 -12.93 89.01 -118.60
N SER A 653 -12.07 88.35 -117.84
CA SER A 653 -12.04 86.89 -117.69
C SER A 653 -11.68 86.53 -116.25
N LEU A 654 -12.66 86.01 -115.50
CA LEU A 654 -12.43 85.31 -114.23
C LEU A 654 -11.65 84.01 -114.52
N TRP A 655 -10.59 83.75 -113.76
CA TRP A 655 -10.13 82.39 -113.42
C TRP A 655 -9.22 82.47 -112.19
N ILE A 656 -9.68 81.94 -111.05
CA ILE A 656 -8.83 81.69 -109.88
C ILE A 656 -8.28 80.27 -110.01
N GLN A 657 -6.96 80.10 -109.96
CA GLN A 657 -6.37 78.75 -109.91
C GLN A 657 -5.10 78.66 -109.05
N GLN A 658 -5.25 77.97 -107.92
CA GLN A 658 -4.33 77.02 -107.28
C GLN A 658 -2.81 77.13 -107.48
N ARG A 659 -2.09 77.11 -106.35
CA ARG A 659 -1.10 76.05 -106.02
C ARG A 659 -1.38 75.61 -104.57
N ARG A 660 -1.48 74.33 -104.15
CA ARG A 660 -0.68 73.10 -104.36
C ARG A 660 0.74 73.23 -103.79
N LYS A 661 1.38 72.25 -103.12
CA LYS A 661 1.08 70.84 -102.73
C LYS A 661 1.89 70.56 -101.42
N GLN A 662 1.96 69.43 -100.71
CA GLN A 662 1.53 68.02 -100.86
C GLN A 662 0.17 67.75 -100.12
N VAL A 663 -0.38 66.57 -99.76
CA VAL A 663 -0.01 65.12 -99.76
C VAL A 663 0.93 64.66 -98.61
N ASN A 664 0.83 63.44 -98.03
CA ASN A 664 -0.08 62.31 -98.25
C ASN A 664 -0.83 61.94 -96.95
#